data_AF-A0A1Q6YJP4-F1
#
_entry.id   AF-A0A1Q6YJP4-F1
#
_cell.length_a   1.000
_cell.length_b   1.000
_cell.length_c   1.000
_cell.angle_alpha   90.00
_cell.angle_beta   90.00
_cell.angle_gamma   90.00
#
_symmetry.space_group_name_H-M   'P 1'
#
loop_
_entity.id
_entity.type
_entity.pdbx_description
1 polymer ?
#
loop_
_entity_poly.entity_id
_entity_poly.type
_entity_poly.pdbx_seq_one_letter_code
_entity_poly.pdbx_strand_id
1 'polypeptide(L)'
;MTVAPATVSLNKGGSRTFTATVNGTMDQSVFWEIVEATPKSGDSTHGFISNGGVYVAPTTVPSPANVTIKAVSGADTTKSGTAAVTIQAGPATSVSITGGSRSVPTFGSTQFIATVTGNLNTAVTWQVNGVNNGGLQTGAISATGLFKAPNSVPVLASGNNSGQTSQVVVTAISQAVPTAMDSVLVTIMPPQQNAQGANSPLGVSGGNAKDSSTVSGQTLCCGGTLGALVSRGANLYILSNNHTIALSDSAAVGDPIVQPGLIDNNCATPPTVATLSQFFNMETGPAPKIDAALALINTGAVDTAGTILQLGGTASNPPANGPPHAGSGVAPTVGRAVAKSGRSTGLTCSSIFATQANINVEYQKGCGTGSTFNVSFTNQVDITNNGFSAEGDSGSLIVTQDTSDPVALLFAGSGSDTVGNPISDVLNGLADPANPQSKPVIVGDSSPTGHTVAACSLPGPQSATAARLAVQRAAVSAEPMQSALTVRDARLAELMAHPEVQAVGVGASYDNSNEPAILLFVTKGQPRSNLPAQIDGIRTRIVEGTLFSQRGAVTAAESTALEEGAVPPQLVYPISDAEVARAKIVHAAHSDEWMKKAGVQGVGIGASADAPGEAALVIFLIHGVAHDSIPPVIDGLRTRVRESSRFRAGFGDAPAQNGCSMPAARKTPPRVSNSRPKP
;
A
#
# COMPACT_ATOMS: atom_id res chain seq x y z
N MET A 1 -1.98 34.13 65.79
CA MET A 1 -1.20 33.49 64.72
C MET A 1 -1.80 33.89 63.39
N THR A 2 -0.98 34.16 62.38
CA THR A 2 -1.44 34.53 61.03
C THR A 2 -0.74 33.67 60.01
N VAL A 3 -1.45 33.19 58.99
CA VAL A 3 -0.87 32.43 57.86
C VAL A 3 -0.91 33.30 56.61
N ALA A 4 0.20 33.38 55.89
CA ALA A 4 0.34 34.15 54.67
C ALA A 4 0.84 33.26 53.52
N PRO A 5 0.32 33.43 52.29
CA PRO A 5 -0.88 34.21 51.94
C PRO A 5 -2.17 33.63 52.56
N ALA A 6 -3.15 34.49 52.89
CA ALA A 6 -4.42 34.08 53.50
C ALA A 6 -5.36 33.34 52.52
N THR A 7 -5.26 33.64 51.22
CA THR A 7 -6.01 33.00 50.14
C THR A 7 -5.11 32.75 48.94
N VAL A 8 -5.23 31.58 48.30
CA VAL A 8 -4.49 31.22 47.09
C VAL A 8 -5.40 30.45 46.12
N SER A 9 -5.32 30.76 44.83
CA SER A 9 -5.82 29.88 43.78
C SER A 9 -4.67 29.10 43.15
N LEU A 10 -4.73 27.77 43.15
CA LEU A 10 -3.72 26.89 42.55
C LEU A 10 -4.35 26.00 41.50
N ASN A 11 -3.67 25.79 40.37
CA ASN A 11 -4.01 24.69 39.49
C ASN A 11 -3.72 23.36 40.21
N LYS A 12 -4.52 22.33 39.92
CA LYS A 12 -4.24 20.95 40.37
C LYS A 12 -2.77 20.56 40.12
N GLY A 13 -2.13 19.90 41.08
CA GLY A 13 -0.70 19.55 41.06
C GLY A 13 0.29 20.71 41.28
N GLY A 14 -0.18 21.97 41.35
CA GLY A 14 0.66 23.12 41.68
C GLY A 14 1.09 23.15 43.15
N SER A 15 2.11 23.95 43.48
CA SER A 15 2.61 24.08 44.86
C SER A 15 2.68 25.52 45.33
N ARG A 16 2.60 25.70 46.65
CA ARG A 16 2.74 27.00 47.31
C ARG A 16 3.34 26.84 48.69
N THR A 17 4.28 27.72 49.02
CA THR A 17 4.79 27.84 50.39
C THR A 17 3.91 28.81 51.18
N PHE A 18 3.48 28.36 52.36
CA PHE A 18 2.81 29.15 53.38
C PHE A 18 3.78 29.47 54.50
N THR A 19 3.68 30.68 55.04
CA THR A 19 4.43 31.10 56.23
C THR A 19 3.44 31.43 57.34
N ALA A 20 3.82 31.16 58.59
CA ALA A 20 3.02 31.50 59.75
C ALA A 20 3.81 32.44 60.67
N THR A 21 3.12 33.41 61.27
CA THR A 21 3.69 34.33 62.26
C THR A 21 3.09 34.03 63.63
N VAL A 22 3.93 33.72 64.62
CA VAL A 22 3.55 33.45 66.01
C VAL A 22 3.96 34.66 66.87
N ASN A 23 2.97 35.39 67.39
CA ASN A 23 3.17 36.58 68.22
C ASN A 23 2.96 36.25 69.70
N GLY A 24 3.65 36.98 70.59
CA GLY A 24 3.45 36.89 72.04
C GLY A 24 4.20 35.74 72.75
N THR A 25 5.10 35.05 72.05
CA THR A 25 5.97 33.99 72.60
C THR A 25 7.32 33.95 71.88
N MET A 26 8.36 33.43 72.55
CA MET A 26 9.66 33.16 71.94
C MET A 26 9.71 31.82 71.18
N ASP A 27 8.77 30.91 71.45
CA ASP A 27 8.64 29.66 70.69
C ASP A 27 7.90 29.93 69.37
N GLN A 28 8.65 29.82 68.28
CA GLN A 28 8.20 30.08 66.91
C GLN A 28 7.86 28.78 66.15
N SER A 29 7.77 27.64 66.83
CA SER A 29 7.45 26.35 66.21
C SER A 29 6.00 26.30 65.70
N VAL A 30 5.81 25.64 64.55
CA VAL A 30 4.54 25.56 63.84
C VAL A 30 4.32 24.15 63.30
N PHE A 31 3.13 23.61 63.55
CA PHE A 31 2.67 22.36 62.93
C PHE A 31 1.68 22.68 61.82
N TRP A 32 1.96 22.16 60.62
CA TRP A 32 1.12 22.36 59.44
C TRP A 32 0.18 21.19 59.23
N GLU A 33 -1.09 21.50 58.99
CA GLU A 33 -2.12 20.51 58.68
C GLU A 33 -3.03 20.97 57.55
N ILE A 34 -3.57 19.99 56.82
CA ILE A 34 -4.70 20.16 55.90
C ILE A 34 -5.96 19.76 56.66
N VAL A 35 -6.90 20.68 56.83
CA VAL A 35 -8.07 20.49 57.70
C VAL A 35 -8.96 19.35 57.19
N GLU A 36 -9.13 19.24 55.88
CA GLU A 36 -10.02 18.27 55.24
C GLU A 36 -9.39 16.88 55.09
N ALA A 37 -8.06 16.77 55.19
CA ALA A 37 -7.35 15.52 54.96
C ALA A 37 -7.31 14.62 56.19
N THR A 38 -7.21 13.31 55.94
CA THR A 38 -6.88 12.28 56.94
C THR A 38 -5.88 11.29 56.31
N PRO A 39 -4.60 11.29 56.71
CA PRO A 39 -3.99 12.02 57.82
C PRO A 39 -3.85 13.53 57.57
N LYS A 40 -3.63 14.30 58.65
CA LYS A 40 -3.56 15.78 58.61
C LYS A 40 -2.39 16.35 57.79
N SER A 41 -1.38 15.55 57.49
CA SER A 41 -0.30 15.92 56.57
C SER A 41 -0.71 15.90 55.10
N GLY A 42 -1.85 15.29 54.76
CA GLY A 42 -2.37 15.20 53.41
C GLY A 42 -2.79 13.81 52.96
N ASP A 43 -3.52 13.79 51.84
CA ASP A 43 -3.97 12.60 51.11
C ASP A 43 -4.04 12.90 49.60
N SER A 44 -4.37 11.90 48.78
CA SER A 44 -4.44 12.07 47.32
C SER A 44 -5.56 13.01 46.85
N THR A 45 -6.58 13.25 47.68
CA THR A 45 -7.77 14.04 47.34
C THR A 45 -7.56 15.52 47.66
N HIS A 46 -6.85 15.83 48.74
CA HIS A 46 -6.64 17.19 49.24
C HIS A 46 -5.19 17.68 49.11
N GLY A 47 -4.26 16.85 48.63
CA GLY A 47 -2.85 17.22 48.49
C GLY A 47 -2.04 16.97 49.75
N PHE A 48 -0.78 17.41 49.76
CA PHE A 48 0.16 17.19 50.87
C PHE A 48 0.80 18.49 51.33
N ILE A 49 1.03 18.64 52.64
CA ILE A 49 1.77 19.75 53.21
C ILE A 49 2.99 19.26 54.00
N SER A 50 4.14 19.89 53.77
CA SER A 50 5.38 19.58 54.48
C SER A 50 5.46 20.30 55.85
N ASN A 51 6.36 19.83 56.72
CA ASN A 51 6.66 20.53 57.98
C ASN A 51 7.22 21.96 57.77
N GLY A 52 7.71 22.28 56.56
CA GLY A 52 8.14 23.62 56.18
C GLY A 52 7.03 24.51 55.61
N GLY A 53 5.77 24.06 55.62
CA GLY A 53 4.63 24.82 55.09
C GLY A 53 4.52 24.80 53.56
N VAL A 54 5.21 23.90 52.88
CA VAL A 54 5.08 23.73 51.42
C VAL A 54 3.91 22.81 51.14
N TYR A 55 2.83 23.37 50.59
CA TYR A 55 1.67 22.64 50.14
C TYR A 55 1.79 22.28 48.65
N VAL A 56 1.43 21.05 48.31
CA VAL A 56 1.31 20.52 46.95
C VAL A 56 -0.13 20.10 46.72
N ALA A 57 -0.80 20.74 45.78
CA ALA A 57 -2.19 20.48 45.42
C ALA A 57 -2.39 19.07 44.86
N PRO A 58 -3.58 18.46 45.05
CA PRO A 58 -3.92 17.16 44.47
C PRO A 58 -3.94 17.23 42.92
N THR A 59 -3.79 16.09 42.26
CA THR A 59 -3.78 15.98 40.78
C THR A 59 -5.20 15.97 40.17
N THR A 60 -6.23 15.87 41.01
CA THR A 60 -7.64 16.03 40.67
C THR A 60 -8.24 17.19 41.47
N VAL A 61 -9.20 17.92 40.91
CA VAL A 61 -9.92 18.97 41.65
C VAL A 61 -10.87 18.29 42.65
N PRO A 62 -10.75 18.54 43.97
CA PRO A 62 -11.63 17.96 44.97
C PRO A 62 -13.06 18.53 44.86
N SER A 63 -14.03 17.87 45.48
CA SER A 63 -15.41 18.35 45.61
C SER A 63 -15.79 18.38 47.10
N PRO A 64 -15.82 19.56 47.75
CA PRO A 64 -15.65 20.90 47.19
C PRO A 64 -14.20 21.22 46.78
N ALA A 65 -14.01 22.19 45.86
CA ALA A 65 -12.71 22.55 45.29
C ALA A 65 -11.79 23.37 46.21
N ASN A 66 -12.06 23.35 47.52
CA ASN A 66 -11.41 24.19 48.51
C ASN A 66 -10.67 23.30 49.52
N VAL A 67 -9.44 23.68 49.85
CA VAL A 67 -8.59 23.05 50.86
C VAL A 67 -8.17 24.12 51.86
N THR A 68 -8.26 23.82 53.15
CA THR A 68 -7.87 24.73 54.21
C THR A 68 -6.54 24.29 54.81
N ILE A 69 -5.53 25.14 54.65
CA ILE A 69 -4.25 24.98 55.32
C ILE A 69 -4.34 25.61 56.69
N LYS A 70 -4.06 24.84 57.74
CA LYS A 70 -4.05 25.31 59.11
C LYS A 70 -2.65 25.16 59.70
N ALA A 71 -2.20 26.23 60.33
CA ALA A 71 -0.96 26.28 61.08
C ALA A 71 -1.30 26.35 62.57
N VAL A 72 -0.82 25.42 63.36
CA VAL A 72 -1.03 25.33 64.82
C VAL A 72 0.26 25.73 65.53
N SER A 73 0.16 26.61 66.53
CA SER A 73 1.34 27.03 67.31
C SER A 73 1.84 25.89 68.19
N GLY A 74 3.16 25.66 68.21
CA GLY A 74 3.75 24.70 69.14
C GLY A 74 3.76 25.19 70.60
N ALA A 75 3.75 26.52 70.80
CA ALA A 75 3.72 27.13 72.13
C ALA A 75 2.34 27.04 72.81
N ASP A 76 1.25 27.12 72.04
CA ASP A 76 -0.12 26.98 72.50
C ASP A 76 -0.97 26.35 71.39
N THR A 77 -1.26 25.06 71.54
CA THR A 77 -1.99 24.27 70.54
C THR A 77 -3.46 24.70 70.38
N THR A 78 -3.97 25.57 71.24
CA THR A 78 -5.30 26.20 71.08
C THR A 78 -5.27 27.40 70.11
N LYS A 79 -4.08 27.87 69.70
CA LYS A 79 -3.92 28.98 68.76
C LYS A 79 -3.53 28.44 67.38
N SER A 80 -4.29 28.88 66.37
CA SER A 80 -4.01 28.57 64.97
C SER A 80 -4.26 29.75 64.06
N GLY A 81 -3.64 29.73 62.88
CA GLY A 81 -4.05 30.54 61.73
C GLY A 81 -4.41 29.63 60.56
N THR A 82 -5.24 30.12 59.64
CA THR A 82 -5.68 29.34 58.47
C THR A 82 -5.48 30.13 57.18
N ALA A 83 -5.26 29.42 56.09
CA ALA A 83 -5.31 29.94 54.73
C ALA A 83 -6.23 29.06 53.87
N ALA A 84 -7.03 29.69 53.01
CA ALA A 84 -7.89 28.99 52.07
C ALA A 84 -7.18 28.81 50.73
N VAL A 85 -7.24 27.60 50.17
CA VAL A 85 -6.69 27.26 48.87
C VAL A 85 -7.82 26.78 47.97
N THR A 86 -8.09 27.53 46.91
CA THR A 86 -9.02 27.11 45.86
C THR A 86 -8.24 26.36 44.78
N ILE A 87 -8.57 25.09 44.56
CA ILE A 87 -7.95 24.26 43.53
C ILE A 87 -8.78 24.35 42.25
N GLN A 88 -8.15 24.73 41.15
CA GLN A 88 -8.80 24.85 39.85
C GLN A 88 -8.20 23.88 38.82
N ALA A 89 -8.99 23.51 37.81
CA ALA A 89 -8.58 22.52 36.80
C ALA A 89 -7.43 23.00 35.88
N GLY A 90 -7.16 24.32 35.85
CA GLY A 90 -6.31 24.96 34.86
C GLY A 90 -6.99 25.05 33.47
N PRO A 91 -6.44 25.82 32.52
CA PRO A 91 -6.89 25.78 31.13
C PRO A 91 -6.73 24.35 30.59
N ALA A 92 -7.75 23.86 29.88
CA ALA A 92 -7.68 22.54 29.26
C ALA A 92 -6.50 22.48 28.29
N THR A 93 -5.72 21.39 28.35
CA THR A 93 -4.68 21.16 27.36
C THR A 93 -5.33 20.94 26.00
N SER A 94 -4.93 21.73 25.01
CA SER A 94 -5.38 21.60 23.63
C SER A 94 -4.17 21.54 22.70
N VAL A 95 -4.35 20.83 21.59
CA VAL A 95 -3.39 20.78 20.50
C VAL A 95 -4.07 21.39 19.28
N SER A 96 -3.34 22.17 18.49
CA SER A 96 -3.78 22.60 17.16
C SER A 96 -2.65 22.45 16.16
N ILE A 97 -2.94 21.95 14.97
CA ILE A 97 -2.02 21.85 13.85
C ILE A 97 -2.25 23.03 12.91
N THR A 98 -1.24 23.87 12.73
CA THR A 98 -1.24 24.89 11.69
C THR A 98 -0.68 24.28 10.41
N GLY A 99 -1.47 24.30 9.33
CA GLY A 99 -1.06 23.70 8.06
C GLY A 99 -2.16 23.39 7.06
N GLY A 100 -3.43 23.22 7.48
CA GLY A 100 -4.56 22.86 6.60
C GLY A 100 -4.39 21.50 5.89
N SER A 101 -5.46 20.97 5.31
CA SER A 101 -5.32 19.79 4.44
C SER A 101 -4.44 20.13 3.24
N ARG A 102 -3.40 19.33 2.98
CA ARG A 102 -2.42 19.59 1.91
C ARG A 102 -2.41 18.47 0.89
N SER A 103 -2.25 18.84 -0.38
CA SER A 103 -1.75 17.91 -1.39
C SER A 103 -0.23 17.90 -1.34
N VAL A 104 0.37 16.73 -1.18
CA VAL A 104 1.83 16.54 -1.14
C VAL A 104 2.20 15.58 -2.27
N PRO A 105 3.12 15.96 -3.17
CA PRO A 105 3.53 15.07 -4.23
C PRO A 105 4.24 13.84 -3.66
N THR A 106 4.14 12.68 -4.31
CA THR A 106 5.02 11.53 -4.02
C THR A 106 6.48 11.98 -4.02
N PHE A 107 7.30 11.44 -3.10
CA PHE A 107 8.67 11.89 -2.80
C PHE A 107 8.79 13.31 -2.20
N GLY A 108 7.70 14.08 -2.13
CA GLY A 108 7.65 15.42 -1.57
C GLY A 108 7.63 15.47 -0.04
N SER A 109 7.71 16.69 0.50
CA SER A 109 7.59 16.91 1.95
C SER A 109 6.83 18.18 2.28
N THR A 110 6.25 18.24 3.48
CA THR A 110 5.59 19.44 4.00
C THR A 110 5.78 19.54 5.51
N GLN A 111 5.87 20.76 6.02
CA GLN A 111 6.09 21.03 7.44
C GLN A 111 4.74 21.28 8.13
N PHE A 112 4.46 20.52 9.19
CA PHE A 112 3.37 20.77 10.13
C PHE A 112 3.90 21.40 11.42
N ILE A 113 3.12 22.30 12.01
CA ILE A 113 3.47 22.94 13.27
C ILE A 113 2.32 22.66 14.25
N ALA A 114 2.62 21.95 15.34
CA ALA A 114 1.67 21.75 16.42
C ALA A 114 1.88 22.83 17.50
N THR A 115 0.80 23.44 17.95
CA THR A 115 0.78 24.33 19.11
C THR A 115 0.05 23.63 20.24
N VAL A 116 0.70 23.48 21.38
CA VAL A 116 0.08 22.96 22.61
C VAL A 116 -0.17 24.13 23.54
N THR A 117 -1.42 24.30 23.99
CA THR A 117 -1.79 25.31 24.99
C THR A 117 -2.31 24.64 26.26
N GLY A 118 -2.36 25.38 27.36
CA GLY A 118 -2.85 24.87 28.65
C GLY A 118 -1.91 23.90 29.37
N ASN A 119 -0.65 23.76 28.92
CA ASN A 119 0.38 22.97 29.59
C ASN A 119 1.77 23.60 29.40
N LEU A 120 2.67 23.42 30.37
CA LEU A 120 4.08 23.85 30.26
C LEU A 120 4.90 22.90 29.38
N ASN A 121 4.54 21.62 29.34
CA ASN A 121 5.11 20.67 28.38
C ASN A 121 4.36 20.79 27.06
N THR A 122 5.02 21.40 26.08
CA THR A 122 4.47 21.64 24.74
C THR A 122 4.90 20.60 23.70
N ALA A 123 5.59 19.52 24.12
CA ALA A 123 6.02 18.47 23.22
C ALA A 123 4.83 17.63 22.72
N VAL A 124 4.95 17.18 21.47
CA VAL A 124 3.96 16.29 20.83
C VAL A 124 4.62 15.01 20.32
N THR A 125 3.83 13.95 20.25
CA THR A 125 4.13 12.75 19.49
C THR A 125 3.39 12.84 18.16
N TRP A 126 4.11 12.67 17.05
CA TRP A 126 3.52 12.68 15.72
C TRP A 126 3.20 11.25 15.25
N GLN A 127 2.03 11.11 14.65
CA GLN A 127 1.58 9.87 14.03
C GLN A 127 1.12 10.11 12.59
N VAL A 128 1.27 9.09 11.75
CA VAL A 128 0.60 9.01 10.44
C VAL A 128 -0.28 7.75 10.46
N ASN A 129 -1.58 7.90 10.21
CA ASN A 129 -2.57 6.82 10.28
C ASN A 129 -2.48 6.00 11.59
N GLY A 130 -2.28 6.69 12.72
CA GLY A 130 -2.18 6.05 14.04
C GLY A 130 -0.83 5.39 14.35
N VAL A 131 0.14 5.40 13.41
CA VAL A 131 1.48 4.83 13.60
C VAL A 131 2.47 5.93 14.00
N ASN A 132 3.16 5.76 15.13
CA ASN A 132 4.20 6.68 15.60
C ASN A 132 5.29 6.87 14.53
N ASN A 133 5.59 8.13 14.20
CA ASN A 133 6.51 8.55 13.13
C ASN A 133 6.12 8.09 11.71
N GLY A 134 4.94 7.48 11.55
CA GLY A 134 4.44 6.95 10.29
C GLY A 134 5.16 5.68 9.83
N GLY A 135 5.11 5.43 8.53
CA GLY A 135 5.65 4.21 7.93
C GLY A 135 5.98 4.39 6.46
N LEU A 136 6.71 3.43 5.89
CA LEU A 136 7.18 3.52 4.49
C LEU A 136 6.04 3.65 3.46
N GLN A 137 4.85 3.11 3.79
CA GLN A 137 3.70 3.09 2.89
C GLN A 137 2.77 4.27 3.05
N THR A 138 2.72 4.89 4.22
CA THR A 138 1.80 6.01 4.51
C THR A 138 2.53 7.35 4.59
N GLY A 139 3.86 7.35 4.47
CA GLY A 139 4.71 8.50 4.72
C GLY A 139 5.23 8.53 6.15
N ALA A 140 6.35 9.21 6.34
CA ALA A 140 7.02 9.35 7.62
C ALA A 140 6.92 10.79 8.12
N ILE A 141 6.84 10.96 9.44
CA ILE A 141 6.82 12.29 10.06
C ILE A 141 7.88 12.37 11.16
N SER A 142 8.69 13.44 11.13
CA SER A 142 9.71 13.67 12.15
C SER A 142 9.10 14.14 13.47
N ALA A 143 9.87 14.08 14.55
CA ALA A 143 9.51 14.70 15.83
C ALA A 143 9.27 16.22 15.71
N THR A 144 9.86 16.88 14.69
CA THR A 144 9.66 18.29 14.40
C THR A 144 8.45 18.57 13.51
N GLY A 145 7.68 17.57 13.09
CA GLY A 145 6.50 17.72 12.23
C GLY A 145 6.77 17.80 10.72
N LEU A 146 7.98 17.47 10.27
CA LEU A 146 8.28 17.37 8.84
C LEU A 146 7.72 16.05 8.30
N PHE A 147 6.60 16.13 7.58
CA PHE A 147 6.02 14.99 6.87
C PHE A 147 6.71 14.79 5.53
N LYS A 148 7.13 13.57 5.23
CA LYS A 148 7.65 13.12 3.94
C LYS A 148 6.67 12.12 3.34
N ALA A 149 6.14 12.46 2.18
CA ALA A 149 5.24 11.58 1.45
C ALA A 149 5.98 10.28 1.03
N PRO A 150 5.25 9.16 0.92
CA PRO A 150 5.80 7.93 0.37
C PRO A 150 6.21 8.11 -1.10
N ASN A 151 6.94 7.12 -1.59
CA ASN A 151 7.53 7.11 -2.93
C ASN A 151 6.54 6.72 -4.03
N SER A 152 5.39 6.17 -3.64
CA SER A 152 4.25 5.92 -4.51
C SER A 152 2.98 6.33 -3.77
N VAL A 153 1.89 6.54 -4.51
CA VAL A 153 0.59 6.68 -3.86
C VAL A 153 0.26 5.36 -3.16
N PRO A 154 -0.16 5.37 -1.88
CA PRO A 154 -0.58 4.16 -1.21
C PRO A 154 -1.90 3.71 -1.83
N VAL A 155 -1.90 2.51 -2.41
CA VAL A 155 -3.10 1.87 -2.95
C VAL A 155 -3.63 0.90 -1.91
N LEU A 156 -4.87 1.10 -1.47
CA LEU A 156 -5.58 0.05 -0.77
C LEU A 156 -6.03 -0.98 -1.81
N ALA A 157 -5.60 -2.23 -1.64
CA ALA A 157 -6.16 -3.34 -2.41
C ALA A 157 -7.64 -3.50 -2.01
N SER A 158 -8.54 -2.88 -2.78
CA SER A 158 -9.96 -3.19 -2.73
C SER A 158 -10.24 -4.34 -3.70
N GLY A 159 -11.20 -5.21 -3.39
CA GLY A 159 -11.57 -6.35 -4.24
C GLY A 159 -12.11 -5.97 -5.63
N ASN A 160 -12.22 -4.67 -5.93
CA ASN A 160 -12.62 -4.12 -7.23
C ASN A 160 -11.51 -3.31 -7.92
N ASN A 161 -10.27 -3.29 -7.39
CA ASN A 161 -9.12 -2.53 -7.91
C ASN A 161 -9.30 -1.01 -7.98
N SER A 162 -10.35 -0.47 -7.34
CA SER A 162 -10.69 0.95 -7.33
C SER A 162 -9.73 1.83 -6.52
N GLY A 163 -8.46 1.45 -6.50
CA GLY A 163 -7.37 1.98 -5.71
C GLY A 163 -7.33 3.50 -5.71
N GLN A 164 -8.10 4.10 -4.81
CA GLN A 164 -8.14 5.53 -4.59
C GLN A 164 -6.86 5.97 -3.90
N THR A 165 -6.46 7.20 -4.21
CA THR A 165 -5.41 7.93 -3.52
C THR A 165 -5.66 7.89 -2.02
N SER A 166 -4.83 7.15 -1.28
CA SER A 166 -4.98 7.11 0.17
C SER A 166 -4.66 8.49 0.72
N GLN A 167 -5.69 9.19 1.20
CA GLN A 167 -5.48 10.26 2.15
C GLN A 167 -4.86 9.67 3.40
N VAL A 168 -3.87 10.35 3.96
CA VAL A 168 -3.26 9.96 5.23
C VAL A 168 -3.59 10.99 6.29
N VAL A 169 -3.83 10.52 7.51
CA VAL A 169 -4.15 11.36 8.65
C VAL A 169 -2.88 11.58 9.45
N VAL A 170 -2.41 12.82 9.46
CA VAL A 170 -1.30 13.24 10.32
C VAL A 170 -1.89 13.73 11.64
N THR A 171 -1.45 13.16 12.76
CA THR A 171 -1.96 13.48 14.10
C THR A 171 -0.83 13.95 14.99
N ALA A 172 -1.06 15.05 15.71
CA ALA A 172 -0.20 15.54 16.78
C ALA A 172 -0.88 15.23 18.12
N ILE A 173 -0.21 14.50 19.00
CA ILE A 173 -0.72 14.09 20.31
C ILE A 173 0.15 14.74 21.39
N SER A 174 -0.46 15.44 22.36
CA SER A 174 0.32 16.02 23.47
C SER A 174 0.99 14.91 24.29
N GLN A 175 2.29 15.06 24.56
CA GLN A 175 2.99 14.15 25.46
C GLN A 175 2.56 14.32 26.93
N ALA A 176 2.04 15.49 27.29
CA ALA A 176 1.57 15.80 28.63
C ALA A 176 0.17 15.23 28.90
N VAL A 177 -0.70 15.24 27.89
CA VAL A 177 -2.08 14.77 27.97
C VAL A 177 -2.42 14.02 26.67
N PRO A 178 -2.25 12.68 26.61
CA PRO A 178 -2.42 11.91 25.37
C PRO A 178 -3.83 11.94 24.75
N THR A 179 -4.84 12.39 25.50
CA THR A 179 -6.20 12.60 24.98
C THR A 179 -6.37 13.96 24.27
N ALA A 180 -5.42 14.88 24.43
CA ALA A 180 -5.37 16.14 23.70
C ALA A 180 -4.58 15.95 22.40
N MET A 181 -5.29 16.03 21.28
CA MET A 181 -4.72 15.81 19.95
C MET A 181 -5.44 16.66 18.91
N ASP A 182 -4.79 16.84 17.77
CA ASP A 182 -5.39 17.38 16.55
C ASP A 182 -4.91 16.58 15.35
N SER A 183 -5.72 16.55 14.29
CA SER A 183 -5.48 15.73 13.11
C SER A 183 -5.74 16.53 11.83
N VAL A 184 -4.89 16.31 10.83
CA VAL A 184 -5.01 16.92 9.51
C VAL A 184 -4.95 15.85 8.41
N LEU A 185 -5.75 16.06 7.37
CA LEU A 185 -5.83 15.18 6.22
C LEU A 185 -4.80 15.58 5.16
N VAL A 186 -3.99 14.65 4.70
CA VAL A 186 -2.99 14.86 3.66
C VAL A 186 -3.35 14.00 2.46
N THR A 187 -3.55 14.64 1.31
CA THR A 187 -3.75 13.94 0.04
C THR A 187 -2.39 13.74 -0.61
N ILE A 188 -1.98 12.49 -0.84
CA ILE A 188 -0.76 12.20 -1.59
C ILE A 188 -1.14 12.10 -3.07
N MET A 189 -0.51 12.91 -3.92
CA MET A 189 -0.78 12.91 -5.36
C MET A 189 0.51 12.66 -6.15
N PRO A 190 0.47 11.86 -7.22
CA PRO A 190 1.63 11.71 -8.10
C PRO A 190 1.69 12.92 -9.06
N PRO A 191 2.87 13.48 -9.37
CA PRO A 191 2.98 14.57 -10.34
C PRO A 191 2.48 14.20 -11.76
N GLN A 192 2.31 12.90 -12.03
CA GLN A 192 1.75 12.34 -13.25
C GLN A 192 0.31 12.80 -13.54
N GLN A 193 -0.45 13.24 -12.52
CA GLN A 193 -1.81 13.78 -12.70
C GLN A 193 -1.82 15.22 -13.19
N ASN A 194 -0.70 15.95 -13.07
CA ASN A 194 -0.66 17.35 -13.40
C ASN A 194 -0.72 17.58 -14.91
N ALA A 195 -1.34 18.69 -15.32
CA ALA A 195 -1.17 19.21 -16.66
C ALA A 195 0.31 19.49 -16.93
N GLN A 196 0.79 19.02 -18.08
CA GLN A 196 2.16 19.26 -18.53
C GLN A 196 2.18 20.43 -19.52
N GLY A 197 3.34 21.06 -19.66
CA GLY A 197 3.56 22.11 -20.64
C GLY A 197 3.77 21.55 -22.05
N ALA A 198 4.28 22.41 -22.94
CA ALA A 198 4.78 21.98 -24.25
C ALA A 198 5.90 20.93 -24.09
N ASN A 199 6.00 20.02 -25.06
CA ASN A 199 6.89 18.85 -25.01
C ASN A 199 6.66 18.02 -23.73
N SER A 200 5.40 17.67 -23.46
CA SER A 200 5.04 16.84 -22.31
C SER A 200 5.82 15.52 -22.31
N PRO A 201 6.39 15.10 -21.16
CA PRO A 201 6.84 13.72 -21.03
C PRO A 201 5.64 12.77 -21.06
N LEU A 202 5.92 11.48 -21.22
CA LEU A 202 4.97 10.39 -21.09
C LEU A 202 4.99 9.79 -19.67
N GLY A 203 4.23 8.72 -19.44
CA GLY A 203 3.93 8.23 -18.08
C GLY A 203 3.00 9.16 -17.31
N VAL A 204 2.31 10.07 -18.01
CA VAL A 204 1.42 11.08 -17.43
C VAL A 204 -0.04 10.78 -17.75
N SER A 205 -0.94 11.43 -17.01
CA SER A 205 -2.38 11.37 -17.25
C SER A 205 -2.75 11.76 -18.68
N GLY A 206 -3.63 10.96 -19.29
CA GLY A 206 -4.26 11.29 -20.55
C GLY A 206 -5.34 10.29 -20.92
N GLY A 207 -6.04 10.56 -22.02
CA GLY A 207 -7.14 9.73 -22.47
C GLY A 207 -7.82 10.31 -23.70
N ASN A 208 -8.84 9.61 -24.18
CA ASN A 208 -9.69 10.14 -25.24
C ASN A 208 -10.55 11.29 -24.69
N ALA A 209 -10.65 12.41 -25.40
CA ALA A 209 -11.43 13.57 -24.96
C ALA A 209 -12.95 13.31 -24.89
N LYS A 210 -13.40 12.15 -25.36
CA LYS A 210 -14.79 11.68 -25.31
C LYS A 210 -15.03 10.65 -24.19
N ASP A 211 -14.02 10.33 -23.38
CA ASP A 211 -14.11 9.29 -22.35
C ASP A 211 -14.81 9.79 -21.07
N SER A 212 -16.10 10.11 -21.22
CA SER A 212 -16.96 10.54 -20.14
C SER A 212 -18.36 9.96 -20.30
N SER A 213 -19.07 9.84 -19.18
CA SER A 213 -20.46 9.42 -19.17
C SER A 213 -21.25 10.27 -18.19
N THR A 214 -22.58 10.23 -18.29
CA THR A 214 -23.47 10.83 -17.28
C THR A 214 -24.10 9.72 -16.46
N VAL A 215 -23.75 9.65 -15.18
CA VAL A 215 -24.29 8.67 -14.22
C VAL A 215 -25.06 9.43 -13.15
N SER A 216 -26.37 9.17 -13.03
CA SER A 216 -27.25 9.81 -12.04
C SER A 216 -27.18 11.35 -12.03
N GLY A 217 -27.07 11.97 -13.22
CA GLY A 217 -27.00 13.43 -13.38
C GLY A 217 -25.63 14.05 -13.08
N GLN A 218 -24.61 13.25 -12.78
CA GLN A 218 -23.22 13.69 -12.63
C GLN A 218 -22.38 13.20 -13.81
N THR A 219 -21.49 14.05 -14.30
CA THR A 219 -20.50 13.66 -15.31
C THR A 219 -19.38 12.87 -14.64
N LEU A 220 -19.21 11.62 -15.03
CA LEU A 220 -18.07 10.79 -14.67
C LEU A 220 -17.06 10.86 -15.82
N CYS A 221 -15.79 11.09 -15.49
CA CYS A 221 -14.72 11.18 -16.47
C CYS A 221 -13.65 10.14 -16.21
N CYS A 222 -13.16 9.59 -17.30
CA CYS A 222 -12.17 8.55 -17.30
C CYS A 222 -10.86 9.05 -17.91
N GLY A 223 -9.86 8.20 -17.79
CA GLY A 223 -8.52 8.46 -18.27
C GLY A 223 -7.59 7.39 -17.73
N GLY A 224 -6.40 7.37 -18.29
CA GLY A 224 -5.35 6.48 -17.88
C GLY A 224 -4.00 7.15 -18.08
N THR A 225 -3.04 6.38 -18.56
CA THR A 225 -1.67 6.84 -18.77
C THR A 225 -1.34 6.89 -20.26
N LEU A 226 -0.77 8.01 -20.71
CA LEU A 226 -0.08 8.10 -22.00
C LEU A 226 1.30 7.46 -21.81
N GLY A 227 1.46 6.22 -22.25
CA GLY A 227 2.50 5.30 -21.75
C GLY A 227 3.90 5.57 -22.25
N ALA A 228 4.08 5.39 -23.55
CA ALA A 228 5.37 5.45 -24.21
C ALA A 228 5.25 6.02 -25.61
N LEU A 229 6.38 6.47 -26.16
CA LEU A 229 6.45 6.99 -27.51
C LEU A 229 6.95 5.85 -28.40
N VAL A 230 6.30 5.67 -29.54
CA VAL A 230 6.75 4.73 -30.56
C VAL A 230 6.90 5.42 -31.90
N SER A 231 7.85 4.95 -32.70
CA SER A 231 8.04 5.39 -34.08
C SER A 231 7.56 4.31 -35.03
N ARG A 232 6.93 4.71 -36.13
CA ARG A 232 6.68 3.85 -37.28
C ARG A 232 6.91 4.66 -38.55
N GLY A 233 8.04 4.40 -39.21
CA GLY A 233 8.56 5.30 -40.24
C GLY A 233 8.95 6.65 -39.64
N ALA A 234 8.57 7.75 -40.29
CA ALA A 234 8.84 9.10 -39.82
C ALA A 234 7.84 9.60 -38.75
N ASN A 235 6.78 8.85 -38.49
CA ASN A 235 5.70 9.27 -37.60
C ASN A 235 5.96 8.79 -36.17
N LEU A 236 5.58 9.65 -35.21
CA LEU A 236 5.65 9.39 -33.79
C LEU A 236 4.24 9.25 -33.21
N TYR A 237 4.05 8.24 -32.37
CA TYR A 237 2.76 7.91 -31.78
C TYR A 237 2.90 7.75 -30.28
N ILE A 238 1.92 8.23 -29.53
CA ILE A 238 1.69 7.78 -28.16
C ILE A 238 1.15 6.35 -28.22
N LEU A 239 1.78 5.45 -27.48
CA LEU A 239 1.27 4.13 -27.13
C LEU A 239 0.54 4.19 -25.79
N SER A 240 -0.69 3.68 -25.76
CA SER A 240 -1.48 3.47 -24.53
C SER A 240 -2.41 2.26 -24.75
N ASN A 241 -3.26 1.96 -23.78
CA ASN A 241 -4.25 0.89 -23.93
C ASN A 241 -5.39 1.29 -24.86
N ASN A 242 -6.00 0.28 -25.50
CA ASN A 242 -7.27 0.47 -26.20
C ASN A 242 -8.33 1.02 -25.24
N HIS A 243 -8.51 0.43 -24.07
CA HIS A 243 -9.56 0.90 -23.16
C HIS A 243 -9.32 2.33 -22.65
N THR A 244 -8.09 2.86 -22.71
CA THR A 244 -7.74 4.22 -22.29
C THR A 244 -7.95 5.28 -23.38
N ILE A 245 -7.55 5.00 -24.63
CA ILE A 245 -7.59 6.01 -25.72
C ILE A 245 -8.51 5.63 -26.89
N ALA A 246 -9.00 4.40 -26.94
CA ALA A 246 -9.91 3.88 -27.95
C ALA A 246 -11.29 3.45 -27.39
N LEU A 247 -11.63 3.87 -26.17
CA LEU A 247 -12.96 3.71 -25.56
C LEU A 247 -13.44 2.25 -25.56
N SER A 248 -12.55 1.30 -25.28
CA SER A 248 -12.85 -0.14 -25.29
C SER A 248 -13.52 -0.58 -26.59
N ASP A 249 -12.80 -0.42 -27.70
CA ASP A 249 -13.21 -0.66 -29.09
C ASP A 249 -14.25 0.31 -29.68
N SER A 250 -14.69 1.33 -28.93
CA SER A 250 -15.81 2.19 -29.33
C SER A 250 -15.41 3.55 -29.92
N ALA A 251 -14.12 3.88 -29.93
CA ALA A 251 -13.62 5.14 -30.50
C ALA A 251 -13.53 5.12 -32.03
N ALA A 252 -13.44 6.31 -32.61
CA ALA A 252 -13.15 6.49 -34.03
C ALA A 252 -11.71 6.95 -34.24
N VAL A 253 -11.04 6.42 -35.27
CA VAL A 253 -9.79 7.01 -35.76
C VAL A 253 -10.05 8.49 -36.09
N GLY A 254 -9.15 9.38 -35.64
CA GLY A 254 -9.36 10.82 -35.67
C GLY A 254 -9.80 11.42 -34.33
N ASP A 255 -10.14 10.61 -33.33
CA ASP A 255 -10.55 11.13 -32.03
C ASP A 255 -9.40 11.85 -31.29
N PRO A 256 -9.68 12.98 -30.62
CA PRO A 256 -8.67 13.75 -29.91
C PRO A 256 -8.23 13.04 -28.63
N ILE A 257 -6.91 12.95 -28.45
CA ILE A 257 -6.26 12.47 -27.23
C ILE A 257 -5.69 13.66 -26.47
N VAL A 258 -6.03 13.77 -25.19
CA VAL A 258 -5.78 14.96 -24.37
C VAL A 258 -4.86 14.67 -23.19
N GLN A 259 -4.15 15.72 -22.75
CA GLN A 259 -3.25 15.71 -21.59
C GLN A 259 -3.50 17.00 -20.79
N PRO A 260 -3.80 16.93 -19.48
CA PRO A 260 -4.04 15.69 -18.71
C PRO A 260 -5.33 14.99 -19.14
N GLY A 261 -5.62 13.78 -18.65
CA GLY A 261 -6.89 13.11 -18.93
C GLY A 261 -8.08 13.88 -18.33
N LEU A 262 -9.30 13.63 -18.83
CA LEU A 262 -10.51 14.32 -18.36
C LEU A 262 -10.72 14.18 -16.85
N ILE A 263 -10.39 13.00 -16.31
CA ILE A 263 -10.46 12.67 -14.88
C ILE A 263 -9.62 13.60 -13.99
N ASP A 264 -8.51 14.14 -14.50
CA ASP A 264 -7.61 15.03 -13.75
C ASP A 264 -7.80 16.51 -14.14
N ASN A 265 -8.76 16.81 -15.02
CA ASN A 265 -9.09 18.17 -15.48
C ASN A 265 -10.54 18.57 -15.17
N ASN A 266 -11.15 17.99 -14.14
CA ASN A 266 -12.55 18.23 -13.76
C ASN A 266 -13.54 18.07 -14.93
N CYS A 267 -13.30 17.09 -15.80
CA CYS A 267 -14.08 16.87 -17.03
C CYS A 267 -14.04 18.01 -18.06
N ALA A 268 -13.27 19.07 -17.83
CA ALA A 268 -13.04 20.10 -18.83
C ALA A 268 -12.11 19.56 -19.92
N THR A 269 -12.35 19.91 -21.18
CA THR A 269 -11.50 19.49 -22.29
C THR A 269 -10.14 20.20 -22.21
N PRO A 270 -9.04 19.46 -21.98
CA PRO A 270 -7.68 19.99 -21.97
C PRO A 270 -7.10 20.09 -23.40
N PRO A 271 -5.85 20.55 -23.57
CA PRO A 271 -5.17 20.53 -24.87
C PRO A 271 -5.11 19.12 -25.48
N THR A 272 -5.39 19.04 -26.78
CA THR A 272 -5.18 17.83 -27.58
C THR A 272 -3.70 17.67 -27.89
N VAL A 273 -3.10 16.57 -27.44
CA VAL A 273 -1.68 16.25 -27.65
C VAL A 273 -1.44 15.26 -28.78
N ALA A 274 -2.47 14.50 -29.15
CA ALA A 274 -2.40 13.51 -30.23
C ALA A 274 -3.78 13.21 -30.81
N THR A 275 -3.82 12.49 -31.91
CA THR A 275 -5.05 12.04 -32.57
C THR A 275 -5.02 10.52 -32.71
N LEU A 276 -6.07 9.82 -32.26
CA LEU A 276 -6.16 8.36 -32.35
C LEU A 276 -5.98 7.90 -33.80
N SER A 277 -5.04 6.98 -34.04
CA SER A 277 -4.67 6.53 -35.38
C SER A 277 -4.95 5.05 -35.64
N GLN A 278 -4.81 4.21 -34.61
CA GLN A 278 -4.95 2.76 -34.71
C GLN A 278 -5.23 2.19 -33.32
N PHE A 279 -5.99 1.10 -33.24
CA PHE A 279 -6.12 0.29 -32.05
C PHE A 279 -6.38 -1.16 -32.42
N PHE A 280 -6.00 -2.07 -31.53
CA PHE A 280 -6.35 -3.48 -31.67
C PHE A 280 -7.77 -3.72 -31.15
N ASN A 281 -8.66 -4.32 -31.94
CA ASN A 281 -10.04 -4.59 -31.51
C ASN A 281 -10.07 -5.80 -30.55
N MET A 282 -10.36 -5.58 -29.27
CA MET A 282 -10.24 -6.61 -28.23
C MET A 282 -11.35 -7.65 -28.30
N GLU A 283 -12.58 -7.27 -28.64
CA GLU A 283 -13.69 -8.22 -28.72
C GLU A 283 -13.59 -9.11 -29.97
N THR A 284 -13.38 -8.49 -31.13
CA THR A 284 -13.51 -9.15 -32.44
C THR A 284 -12.17 -9.46 -33.11
N GLY A 285 -11.06 -8.94 -32.58
CA GLY A 285 -9.72 -9.19 -33.11
C GLY A 285 -9.23 -10.63 -32.90
N PRO A 286 -8.30 -11.11 -33.75
CA PRO A 286 -7.77 -12.47 -33.67
C PRO A 286 -6.82 -12.65 -32.48
N ALA A 287 -6.67 -13.88 -31.98
CA ALA A 287 -5.62 -14.17 -30.99
C ALA A 287 -4.21 -14.14 -31.63
N PRO A 288 -3.13 -13.84 -30.87
CA PRO A 288 -3.16 -13.37 -29.49
C PRO A 288 -3.70 -11.94 -29.39
N LYS A 289 -4.60 -11.72 -28.43
CA LYS A 289 -5.22 -10.40 -28.20
C LYS A 289 -4.26 -9.49 -27.43
N ILE A 290 -4.34 -8.19 -27.67
CA ILE A 290 -3.65 -7.14 -26.92
C ILE A 290 -4.61 -6.01 -26.61
N ASP A 291 -4.36 -5.28 -25.53
CA ASP A 291 -5.08 -4.07 -25.17
C ASP A 291 -4.20 -2.86 -25.44
N ALA A 292 -4.16 -2.42 -26.69
CA ALA A 292 -3.25 -1.36 -27.11
C ALA A 292 -3.80 -0.51 -28.25
N ALA A 293 -3.36 0.74 -28.28
CA ALA A 293 -3.72 1.74 -29.26
C ALA A 293 -2.59 2.75 -29.48
N LEU A 294 -2.57 3.34 -30.68
CA LEU A 294 -1.64 4.37 -31.13
C LEU A 294 -2.37 5.66 -31.46
N ALA A 295 -1.85 6.78 -30.96
CA ALA A 295 -2.29 8.12 -31.33
C ALA A 295 -1.15 8.94 -31.91
N LEU A 296 -1.32 9.47 -33.12
CA LEU A 296 -0.33 10.29 -33.82
C LEU A 296 -0.14 11.63 -33.07
N ILE A 297 1.09 11.97 -32.69
CA ILE A 297 1.34 13.17 -31.89
C ILE A 297 1.12 14.46 -32.67
N ASN A 298 0.66 15.50 -31.97
CA ASN A 298 0.71 16.87 -32.46
C ASN A 298 2.13 17.41 -32.24
N THR A 299 2.71 18.05 -33.26
CA THR A 299 4.06 18.61 -33.18
C THR A 299 4.21 19.58 -32.00
N GLY A 300 5.23 19.35 -31.16
CA GLY A 300 5.54 20.17 -29.98
C GLY A 300 4.67 19.89 -28.75
N ALA A 301 3.71 18.96 -28.83
CA ALA A 301 2.87 18.59 -27.69
C ALA A 301 3.56 17.57 -26.77
N VAL A 302 4.34 16.64 -27.34
CA VAL A 302 5.00 15.54 -26.63
C VAL A 302 6.51 15.62 -26.85
N ASP A 303 7.29 15.32 -25.81
CA ASP A 303 8.74 15.17 -25.91
C ASP A 303 9.09 14.03 -26.88
N THR A 304 9.79 14.35 -27.96
CA THR A 304 10.16 13.41 -29.01
C THR A 304 11.34 12.50 -28.64
N ALA A 305 11.99 12.72 -27.50
CA ALA A 305 12.99 11.81 -26.96
C ALA A 305 12.37 10.55 -26.31
N GLY A 306 11.04 10.49 -26.16
CA GLY A 306 10.37 9.37 -25.50
C GLY A 306 10.49 9.41 -23.97
N THR A 307 10.85 10.55 -23.39
CA THR A 307 11.00 10.74 -21.94
C THR A 307 9.74 10.36 -21.17
N ILE A 308 9.90 9.55 -20.13
CA ILE A 308 8.85 9.20 -19.18
C ILE A 308 9.09 9.90 -17.85
N LEU A 309 8.04 10.51 -17.29
CA LEU A 309 8.08 11.27 -16.04
C LEU A 309 8.60 10.37 -14.90
N GLN A 310 9.61 10.84 -14.16
CA GLN A 310 10.24 10.14 -13.02
C GLN A 310 10.92 8.79 -13.31
N LEU A 311 11.14 8.40 -14.57
CA LEU A 311 11.75 7.11 -14.91
C LEU A 311 13.30 7.15 -15.01
N GLY A 312 13.93 8.29 -14.76
CA GLY A 312 15.35 8.53 -15.08
C GLY A 312 16.37 7.81 -14.19
N GLY A 313 17.62 7.78 -14.68
CA GLY A 313 18.75 7.12 -14.03
C GLY A 313 19.56 7.94 -13.04
N THR A 314 19.19 9.19 -12.80
CA THR A 314 19.86 10.03 -11.79
C THR A 314 19.13 9.88 -10.45
N ALA A 315 19.85 9.47 -9.41
CA ALA A 315 19.34 9.39 -8.04
C ALA A 315 19.11 10.80 -7.46
N SER A 316 17.95 11.38 -7.76
CA SER A 316 17.49 12.67 -7.22
C SER A 316 16.18 12.51 -6.44
N ASN A 317 15.89 13.47 -5.55
CA ASN A 317 14.60 13.57 -4.87
C ASN A 317 14.01 14.97 -5.09
N PRO A 318 12.97 15.14 -5.92
CA PRO A 318 12.20 14.08 -6.60
C PRO A 318 13.00 13.38 -7.73
N PRO A 319 12.57 12.18 -8.16
CA PRO A 319 13.22 11.44 -9.25
C PRO A 319 13.27 12.24 -10.57
N ALA A 320 14.38 12.10 -11.30
CA ALA A 320 14.52 12.69 -12.63
C ALA A 320 13.64 11.97 -13.66
N ASN A 321 13.27 12.67 -14.73
CA ASN A 321 12.64 12.05 -15.90
C ASN A 321 13.69 11.31 -16.74
N GLY A 322 13.29 10.30 -17.49
CA GLY A 322 14.18 9.62 -18.42
C GLY A 322 13.43 8.78 -19.46
N PRO A 323 13.99 8.62 -20.67
CA PRO A 323 13.41 7.77 -21.69
C PRO A 323 13.60 6.28 -21.37
N PRO A 324 12.72 5.37 -21.82
CA PRO A 324 13.02 3.93 -21.78
C PRO A 324 14.17 3.60 -22.74
N HIS A 325 14.71 2.38 -22.69
CA HIS A 325 15.59 1.90 -23.75
C HIS A 325 14.79 1.77 -25.07
N ALA A 326 15.33 2.31 -26.15
CA ALA A 326 14.74 2.21 -27.48
C ALA A 326 14.77 0.78 -28.02
N GLY A 327 13.81 0.43 -28.89
CA GLY A 327 13.81 -0.85 -29.59
C GLY A 327 12.55 -1.67 -29.41
N SER A 328 12.69 -2.99 -29.57
CA SER A 328 11.58 -3.95 -29.49
C SER A 328 11.24 -4.39 -28.06
N GLY A 329 12.03 -3.97 -27.07
CA GLY A 329 11.98 -4.48 -25.71
C GLY A 329 12.61 -5.85 -25.53
N VAL A 330 12.49 -6.39 -24.32
CA VAL A 330 13.05 -7.67 -23.88
C VAL A 330 11.94 -8.64 -23.47
N ALA A 331 12.22 -9.94 -23.58
CA ALA A 331 11.29 -10.96 -23.12
C ALA A 331 11.11 -10.89 -21.58
N PRO A 332 9.88 -11.08 -21.08
CA PRO A 332 9.62 -11.13 -19.65
C PRO A 332 10.20 -12.42 -19.03
N THR A 333 10.81 -12.29 -17.86
CA THR A 333 11.37 -13.42 -17.10
C THR A 333 10.87 -13.38 -15.66
N VAL A 334 10.46 -14.53 -15.12
CA VAL A 334 10.02 -14.65 -13.72
C VAL A 334 11.13 -14.15 -12.77
N GLY A 335 10.74 -13.33 -11.79
CA GLY A 335 11.66 -12.70 -10.83
C GLY A 335 12.35 -11.44 -11.36
N ARG A 336 12.17 -11.07 -12.64
CA ARG A 336 12.75 -9.83 -13.17
C ARG A 336 12.20 -8.62 -12.44
N ALA A 337 13.10 -7.82 -11.88
CA ALA A 337 12.76 -6.54 -11.26
C ALA A 337 12.33 -5.53 -12.33
N VAL A 338 11.14 -4.95 -12.15
CA VAL A 338 10.50 -4.04 -13.09
C VAL A 338 10.02 -2.76 -12.43
N ALA A 339 9.85 -1.70 -13.22
CA ALA A 339 9.32 -0.42 -12.81
C ALA A 339 8.30 0.10 -13.83
N LYS A 340 7.42 1.00 -13.40
CA LYS A 340 6.51 1.74 -14.30
C LYS A 340 6.22 3.12 -13.72
N SER A 341 5.95 4.09 -14.58
CA SER A 341 5.45 5.41 -14.20
C SER A 341 4.05 5.60 -14.78
N GLY A 342 3.07 5.80 -13.91
CA GLY A 342 1.65 5.87 -14.27
C GLY A 342 0.89 6.95 -13.54
N ARG A 343 -0.24 7.35 -14.13
CA ARG A 343 -1.13 8.41 -13.64
C ARG A 343 -1.45 8.30 -12.15
N SER A 344 -1.80 7.12 -11.66
CA SER A 344 -2.47 6.97 -10.37
C SER A 344 -1.50 6.66 -9.25
N THR A 345 -0.52 5.81 -9.50
CA THR A 345 0.44 5.41 -8.46
C THR A 345 1.79 6.09 -8.57
N GLY A 346 2.02 6.82 -9.67
CA GLY A 346 3.31 7.43 -10.00
C GLY A 346 4.33 6.37 -10.40
N LEU A 347 5.60 6.62 -10.06
CA LEU A 347 6.66 5.63 -10.23
C LEU A 347 6.56 4.54 -9.16
N THR A 348 6.47 3.29 -9.59
CA THR A 348 6.49 2.11 -8.70
C THR A 348 7.42 1.05 -9.23
N CYS A 349 7.83 0.15 -8.34
CA CYS A 349 8.79 -0.92 -8.62
C CYS A 349 8.25 -2.24 -8.05
N SER A 350 8.41 -3.35 -8.77
CA SER A 350 7.99 -4.68 -8.34
C SER A 350 8.80 -5.76 -9.08
N SER A 351 8.34 -7.00 -9.09
CA SER A 351 8.92 -8.14 -9.80
C SER A 351 7.86 -8.90 -10.59
N ILE A 352 8.25 -9.43 -11.75
CA ILE A 352 7.40 -10.35 -12.53
C ILE A 352 7.17 -11.62 -11.72
N PHE A 353 5.90 -11.91 -11.41
CA PHE A 353 5.47 -13.07 -10.64
C PHE A 353 5.31 -14.30 -11.53
N ALA A 354 4.63 -14.14 -12.66
CA ALA A 354 4.44 -15.19 -13.65
C ALA A 354 4.52 -14.64 -15.08
N THR A 355 4.90 -15.51 -16.00
CA THR A 355 4.89 -15.25 -17.43
C THR A 355 3.98 -16.25 -18.14
N GLN A 356 3.70 -16.01 -19.42
CA GLN A 356 2.79 -16.83 -20.21
C GLN A 356 1.43 -17.02 -19.55
N ALA A 357 0.96 -16.01 -18.82
CA ALA A 357 -0.31 -16.09 -18.14
C ALA A 357 -1.44 -16.02 -19.17
N ASN A 358 -2.24 -17.08 -19.24
CA ASN A 358 -3.53 -17.06 -19.89
C ASN A 358 -4.53 -16.57 -18.87
N ILE A 359 -5.23 -15.46 -19.12
CA ILE A 359 -6.13 -14.82 -18.15
C ILE A 359 -7.42 -14.34 -18.79
N ASN A 360 -8.47 -14.25 -17.99
CA ASN A 360 -9.72 -13.60 -18.37
C ASN A 360 -9.83 -12.25 -17.67
N VAL A 361 -9.99 -11.18 -18.44
CA VAL A 361 -10.14 -9.81 -17.92
C VAL A 361 -11.54 -9.31 -18.20
N GLU A 362 -12.19 -8.77 -17.17
CA GLU A 362 -13.50 -8.10 -17.27
C GLU A 362 -13.30 -6.61 -17.56
N TYR A 363 -13.99 -6.11 -18.59
CA TYR A 363 -14.03 -4.72 -19.02
C TYR A 363 -15.43 -4.15 -18.87
N GLN A 364 -15.53 -2.82 -18.88
CA GLN A 364 -16.79 -2.08 -18.91
C GLN A 364 -16.91 -1.23 -20.18
N LYS A 365 -18.12 -1.22 -20.78
CA LYS A 365 -18.44 -0.40 -21.96
C LYS A 365 -18.75 1.04 -21.57
N GLY A 366 -17.73 1.88 -21.68
CA GLY A 366 -17.82 3.29 -21.39
C GLY A 366 -17.45 3.60 -19.94
N CYS A 367 -17.29 4.90 -19.66
CA CYS A 367 -16.75 5.36 -18.41
C CYS A 367 -17.71 5.12 -17.22
N GLY A 368 -17.52 4.05 -16.44
CA GLY A 368 -18.33 3.73 -15.26
C GLY A 368 -19.83 3.49 -15.52
N THR A 369 -20.18 3.15 -16.76
CA THR A 369 -21.57 2.84 -17.19
C THR A 369 -21.55 1.73 -18.24
N GLY A 370 -22.72 1.31 -18.73
CA GLY A 370 -22.83 0.32 -19.80
C GLY A 370 -22.62 -1.13 -19.34
N SER A 371 -22.64 -2.05 -20.31
CA SER A 371 -22.45 -3.48 -20.06
C SER A 371 -20.98 -3.84 -19.81
N THR A 372 -20.75 -4.91 -19.06
CA THR A 372 -19.43 -5.52 -18.96
C THR A 372 -19.23 -6.59 -20.05
N PHE A 373 -17.98 -6.86 -20.40
CA PHE A 373 -17.60 -7.93 -21.31
C PHE A 373 -16.26 -8.55 -20.87
N ASN A 374 -16.02 -9.81 -21.24
CA ASN A 374 -14.80 -10.52 -20.88
C ASN A 374 -13.94 -10.75 -22.11
N VAL A 375 -12.63 -10.57 -21.95
CA VAL A 375 -11.64 -10.87 -22.98
C VAL A 375 -10.61 -11.85 -22.41
N SER A 376 -10.41 -12.96 -23.12
CA SER A 376 -9.35 -13.91 -22.82
C SER A 376 -8.06 -13.48 -23.51
N PHE A 377 -7.01 -13.33 -22.72
CA PHE A 377 -5.66 -13.04 -23.19
C PHE A 377 -4.76 -14.24 -22.93
N THR A 378 -3.82 -14.48 -23.84
CA THR A 378 -2.80 -15.52 -23.71
C THR A 378 -1.42 -14.87 -23.71
N ASN A 379 -0.42 -15.52 -23.14
CA ASN A 379 0.96 -15.01 -23.13
C ASN A 379 1.16 -13.72 -22.32
N GLN A 380 0.39 -13.47 -21.25
CA GLN A 380 0.49 -12.23 -20.49
C GLN A 380 1.61 -12.25 -19.44
N VAL A 381 2.03 -11.06 -19.01
CA VAL A 381 3.00 -10.85 -17.94
C VAL A 381 2.25 -10.48 -16.67
N ASP A 382 2.40 -11.29 -15.62
CA ASP A 382 1.84 -11.04 -14.31
C ASP A 382 2.91 -10.50 -13.36
N ILE A 383 2.60 -9.41 -12.68
CA ILE A 383 3.49 -8.69 -11.78
C ILE A 383 2.81 -8.62 -10.42
N THR A 384 3.57 -8.87 -9.37
CA THR A 384 3.01 -8.73 -8.01
C THR A 384 2.53 -7.30 -7.77
N ASN A 385 1.26 -7.14 -7.44
CA ASN A 385 0.68 -5.85 -7.10
C ASN A 385 0.54 -5.68 -5.59
N ASN A 386 1.55 -5.04 -5.00
CA ASN A 386 1.50 -4.54 -3.63
C ASN A 386 1.55 -3.01 -3.65
N GLY A 387 0.67 -2.38 -4.42
CA GLY A 387 0.77 -0.96 -4.76
C GLY A 387 1.73 -0.70 -5.92
N PHE A 388 1.94 -1.70 -6.79
CA PHE A 388 2.63 -1.50 -8.07
C PHE A 388 1.73 -0.75 -9.04
N SER A 389 0.43 -1.03 -9.07
CA SER A 389 -0.51 -0.28 -9.90
C SER A 389 -1.91 -0.14 -9.29
N ALA A 390 -2.66 0.83 -9.80
CA ALA A 390 -4.08 1.03 -9.53
C ALA A 390 -4.84 1.39 -10.81
N GLU A 391 -6.18 1.46 -10.73
CA GLU A 391 -7.02 2.04 -11.78
C GLU A 391 -6.46 3.40 -12.25
N GLY A 392 -6.34 3.57 -13.56
CA GLY A 392 -5.74 4.74 -14.21
C GLY A 392 -4.25 4.61 -14.56
N ASP A 393 -3.52 3.63 -14.00
CA ASP A 393 -2.18 3.31 -14.48
C ASP A 393 -2.20 2.55 -15.82
N SER A 394 -3.37 2.11 -16.27
CA SER A 394 -3.61 1.54 -17.59
C SER A 394 -2.94 2.37 -18.69
N GLY A 395 -2.10 1.71 -19.47
CA GLY A 395 -1.32 2.30 -20.55
C GLY A 395 0.11 2.60 -20.15
N SER A 396 0.50 2.45 -18.89
CA SER A 396 1.88 2.62 -18.45
C SER A 396 2.81 1.58 -19.09
N LEU A 397 3.96 2.04 -19.59
CA LEU A 397 5.03 1.12 -19.99
C LEU A 397 5.72 0.55 -18.75
N ILE A 398 5.86 -0.76 -18.71
CA ILE A 398 6.63 -1.49 -17.71
C ILE A 398 8.02 -1.74 -18.30
N VAL A 399 9.05 -1.35 -17.55
CA VAL A 399 10.46 -1.49 -17.93
C VAL A 399 11.26 -2.28 -16.90
N THR A 400 12.44 -2.78 -17.27
CA THR A 400 13.40 -3.33 -16.31
C THR A 400 13.98 -2.22 -15.42
N GLN A 401 14.35 -2.54 -14.18
CA GLN A 401 14.88 -1.53 -13.24
C GLN A 401 16.34 -1.14 -13.50
N ASP A 402 17.14 -2.00 -14.11
CA ASP A 402 18.59 -1.84 -14.29
C ASP A 402 18.96 -1.20 -15.63
N THR A 403 18.18 -1.44 -16.68
CA THR A 403 18.48 -1.02 -18.05
C THR A 403 17.34 -0.24 -18.72
N SER A 404 16.22 -0.03 -18.02
CA SER A 404 15.00 0.60 -18.56
C SER A 404 14.48 -0.04 -19.85
N ASP A 405 14.76 -1.34 -20.05
CA ASP A 405 14.28 -2.11 -21.20
C ASP A 405 12.76 -2.26 -21.14
N PRO A 406 12.02 -1.94 -22.22
CA PRO A 406 10.60 -2.22 -22.33
C PRO A 406 10.30 -3.71 -22.14
N VAL A 407 9.33 -4.04 -21.28
CA VAL A 407 8.92 -5.43 -20.99
C VAL A 407 7.46 -5.66 -21.37
N ALA A 408 6.57 -4.78 -20.94
CA ALA A 408 5.13 -4.97 -21.10
C ALA A 408 4.37 -3.62 -21.09
N LEU A 409 3.16 -3.64 -21.63
CA LEU A 409 2.19 -2.54 -21.51
C LEU A 409 1.13 -2.94 -20.47
N LEU A 410 1.06 -2.22 -19.35
CA LEU A 410 0.10 -2.47 -18.28
C LEU A 410 -1.32 -2.23 -18.79
N PHE A 411 -2.24 -3.17 -18.57
CA PHE A 411 -3.64 -3.01 -19.00
C PHE A 411 -4.70 -3.44 -17.98
N ALA A 412 -4.37 -4.34 -17.06
CA ALA A 412 -5.33 -4.85 -16.09
C ALA A 412 -4.67 -5.14 -14.74
N GLY A 413 -5.48 -5.47 -13.74
CA GLY A 413 -4.99 -5.94 -12.46
C GLY A 413 -6.06 -6.67 -11.66
N SER A 414 -5.68 -7.17 -10.50
CA SER A 414 -6.50 -7.72 -9.43
C SER A 414 -6.06 -7.07 -8.11
N GLY A 415 -6.68 -7.48 -7.00
CA GLY A 415 -6.34 -6.97 -5.67
C GLY A 415 -4.92 -7.32 -5.25
N SER A 416 -4.26 -8.25 -5.94
CA SER A 416 -2.92 -8.72 -5.61
C SER A 416 -1.95 -8.74 -6.78
N ASP A 417 -2.42 -8.54 -8.02
CA ASP A 417 -1.62 -8.69 -9.22
C ASP A 417 -1.88 -7.60 -10.26
N THR A 418 -0.90 -7.35 -11.11
CA THR A 418 -0.93 -6.40 -12.23
C THR A 418 -0.60 -7.18 -13.48
N VAL A 419 -1.35 -6.95 -14.55
CA VAL A 419 -1.15 -7.66 -15.82
C VAL A 419 -0.75 -6.68 -16.91
N GLY A 420 0.30 -7.04 -17.65
CA GLY A 420 0.71 -6.37 -18.88
C GLY A 420 0.76 -7.29 -20.09
N ASN A 421 0.42 -6.75 -21.27
CA ASN A 421 0.72 -7.40 -22.54
C ASN A 421 2.24 -7.34 -22.79
N PRO A 422 2.93 -8.45 -23.17
CA PRO A 422 4.34 -8.38 -23.55
C PRO A 422 4.54 -7.32 -24.63
N ILE A 423 5.57 -6.50 -24.49
CA ILE A 423 5.75 -5.36 -25.41
C ILE A 423 5.97 -5.84 -26.85
N SER A 424 6.60 -6.99 -27.04
CA SER A 424 6.73 -7.63 -28.35
C SER A 424 5.37 -7.89 -29.02
N ASP A 425 4.40 -8.38 -28.25
CA ASP A 425 3.06 -8.72 -28.76
C ASP A 425 2.29 -7.44 -29.10
N VAL A 426 2.47 -6.38 -28.29
CA VAL A 426 1.93 -5.05 -28.55
C VAL A 426 2.46 -4.47 -29.86
N LEU A 427 3.78 -4.47 -30.05
CA LEU A 427 4.38 -3.93 -31.27
C LEU A 427 4.01 -4.76 -32.51
N ASN A 428 3.87 -6.07 -32.35
CA ASN A 428 3.40 -6.96 -33.43
C ASN A 428 1.92 -6.72 -33.78
N GLY A 429 1.04 -6.62 -32.79
CA GLY A 429 -0.39 -6.43 -33.00
C GLY A 429 -0.77 -5.02 -33.49
N LEU A 430 0.14 -4.06 -33.36
CA LEU A 430 0.02 -2.70 -33.89
C LEU A 430 0.88 -2.46 -35.14
N ALA A 431 1.27 -3.51 -35.86
CA ALA A 431 1.87 -3.36 -37.18
C ALA A 431 0.96 -2.55 -38.12
N ASP A 432 1.55 -1.91 -39.14
CA ASP A 432 0.79 -1.20 -40.16
C ASP A 432 -0.17 -2.17 -40.87
N PRO A 433 -1.50 -1.94 -40.86
CA PRO A 433 -2.44 -2.80 -41.55
C PRO A 433 -2.16 -2.95 -43.05
N ALA A 434 -1.56 -1.94 -43.68
CA ALA A 434 -1.18 -1.97 -45.09
C ALA A 434 0.19 -2.63 -45.33
N ASN A 435 1.04 -2.72 -44.31
CA ASN A 435 2.37 -3.31 -44.39
C ASN A 435 2.76 -3.97 -43.05
N PRO A 436 2.37 -5.23 -42.79
CA PRO A 436 2.59 -5.91 -41.51
C PRO A 436 4.06 -6.05 -41.08
N GLN A 437 5.01 -5.84 -41.99
CA GLN A 437 6.44 -5.80 -41.69
C GLN A 437 6.85 -4.46 -41.03
N SER A 438 6.09 -3.40 -41.25
CA SER A 438 6.28 -2.08 -40.63
C SER A 438 5.62 -2.06 -39.26
N LYS A 439 6.42 -2.36 -38.23
CA LYS A 439 5.99 -2.37 -36.83
C LYS A 439 6.42 -1.10 -36.12
N PRO A 440 5.63 -0.60 -35.15
CA PRO A 440 6.11 0.41 -34.24
C PRO A 440 7.33 -0.10 -33.43
N VAL A 441 8.20 0.82 -33.04
CA VAL A 441 9.38 0.55 -32.20
C VAL A 441 9.40 1.58 -31.07
N ILE A 442 9.78 1.18 -29.85
CA ILE A 442 9.90 2.11 -28.72
C ILE A 442 10.95 3.18 -29.03
N VAL A 443 10.57 4.44 -28.84
CA VAL A 443 11.47 5.59 -28.89
C VAL A 443 12.02 5.84 -27.49
N GLY A 444 13.34 6.04 -27.41
CA GLY A 444 14.00 6.28 -26.14
C GLY A 444 15.52 6.35 -26.26
N ASP A 445 16.21 6.01 -25.18
CA ASP A 445 17.67 5.95 -25.11
C ASP A 445 18.20 4.89 -26.08
N SER A 446 19.17 5.24 -26.92
CA SER A 446 19.82 4.33 -27.87
C SER A 446 21.17 3.80 -27.36
N SER A 447 21.54 4.14 -26.11
CA SER A 447 22.69 3.56 -25.42
C SER A 447 22.57 2.05 -25.33
N PRO A 448 23.62 1.26 -25.66
CA PRO A 448 23.57 -0.20 -25.61
C PRO A 448 23.21 -0.81 -24.25
N THR A 449 23.38 -0.04 -23.17
CA THR A 449 23.12 -0.48 -21.79
C THR A 449 21.84 0.11 -21.19
N GLY A 450 21.15 0.99 -21.92
CA GLY A 450 20.10 1.85 -21.38
C GLY A 450 20.54 2.57 -20.09
N HIS A 451 19.61 2.79 -19.17
CA HIS A 451 19.91 3.32 -17.85
C HIS A 451 19.07 2.67 -16.74
N THR A 452 19.59 2.69 -15.52
CA THR A 452 18.82 2.25 -14.35
C THR A 452 17.62 3.15 -14.10
N VAL A 453 16.55 2.65 -13.49
CA VAL A 453 15.48 3.45 -12.89
C VAL A 453 15.89 3.78 -11.46
N ALA A 454 16.61 4.90 -11.27
CA ALA A 454 17.33 5.19 -10.03
C ALA A 454 16.41 5.32 -8.80
N ALA A 455 15.15 5.70 -9.02
CA ALA A 455 14.20 5.82 -7.93
C ALA A 455 13.76 4.48 -7.32
N CYS A 456 14.01 3.34 -7.97
CA CYS A 456 13.84 2.02 -7.35
C CYS A 456 14.94 1.67 -6.33
N SER A 457 16.07 2.39 -6.34
CA SER A 457 17.20 2.18 -5.42
C SER A 457 17.36 3.26 -4.34
N LEU A 458 16.50 4.29 -4.34
CA LEU A 458 16.51 5.31 -3.28
C LEU A 458 16.21 4.68 -1.90
N PRO A 459 16.54 5.33 -0.77
CA PRO A 459 16.14 4.86 0.56
C PRO A 459 14.59 4.87 0.69
N GLY A 460 13.99 3.71 0.99
CA GLY A 460 12.52 3.57 1.10
C GLY A 460 11.87 2.52 0.19
N PRO A 461 12.07 2.50 -1.15
CA PRO A 461 11.53 1.48 -2.06
C PRO A 461 11.98 0.06 -1.73
N GLN A 462 13.26 -0.20 -1.48
CA GLN A 462 13.75 -1.59 -1.38
C GLN A 462 13.25 -2.34 -0.14
N SER A 463 13.28 -1.73 1.05
CA SER A 463 12.77 -2.36 2.28
C SER A 463 11.25 -2.50 2.28
N ALA A 464 10.54 -1.53 1.71
CA ALA A 464 9.10 -1.59 1.51
C ALA A 464 8.71 -2.67 0.49
N THR A 465 9.47 -2.81 -0.59
CA THR A 465 9.26 -3.81 -1.65
C THR A 465 9.61 -5.20 -1.14
N ALA A 466 10.73 -5.39 -0.46
CA ALA A 466 11.12 -6.68 0.12
C ALA A 466 10.10 -7.16 1.18
N ALA A 467 9.62 -6.27 2.06
CA ALA A 467 8.57 -6.62 3.02
C ALA A 467 7.22 -6.92 2.33
N ARG A 468 6.89 -6.23 1.24
CA ARG A 468 5.71 -6.49 0.41
C ARG A 468 5.79 -7.82 -0.35
N LEU A 469 6.99 -8.22 -0.76
CA LEU A 469 7.26 -9.45 -1.50
C LEU A 469 7.56 -10.64 -0.57
N ALA A 470 7.29 -10.56 0.73
CA ALA A 470 7.39 -11.71 1.63
C ALA A 470 6.13 -12.57 1.52
N VAL A 471 6.28 -13.90 1.62
CA VAL A 471 5.13 -14.80 1.71
C VAL A 471 4.44 -14.64 3.07
N GLN A 472 3.13 -14.48 3.07
CA GLN A 472 2.35 -14.50 4.31
C GLN A 472 2.17 -15.93 4.80
N ARG A 473 2.46 -16.16 6.09
CA ARG A 473 2.21 -17.45 6.73
C ARG A 473 0.72 -17.58 7.06
N ALA A 474 0.09 -18.63 6.57
CA ALA A 474 -1.26 -19.01 6.96
C ALA A 474 -1.23 -20.16 7.97
N ALA A 475 -2.22 -20.19 8.86
CA ALA A 475 -2.44 -21.32 9.74
C ALA A 475 -3.25 -22.39 8.99
N VAL A 476 -2.74 -23.61 8.96
CA VAL A 476 -3.46 -24.78 8.42
C VAL A 476 -4.28 -25.40 9.55
N SER A 477 -5.46 -25.94 9.21
CA SER A 477 -6.31 -26.63 10.18
C SER A 477 -5.62 -27.88 10.75
N ALA A 478 -6.01 -28.27 11.97
CA ALA A 478 -5.33 -29.31 12.72
C ALA A 478 -5.38 -30.70 12.06
N GLU A 479 -6.50 -31.03 11.39
CA GLU A 479 -6.71 -32.34 10.80
C GLU A 479 -5.80 -32.62 9.58
N PRO A 480 -5.72 -31.76 8.54
CA PRO A 480 -4.73 -31.90 7.47
C PRO A 480 -3.28 -31.93 8.00
N MET A 481 -2.98 -31.12 9.02
CA MET A 481 -1.65 -31.13 9.64
C MET A 481 -1.33 -32.49 10.28
N GLN A 482 -2.30 -33.14 10.92
CA GLN A 482 -2.14 -34.48 11.50
C GLN A 482 -1.95 -35.56 10.43
N SER A 483 -2.62 -35.43 9.29
CA SER A 483 -2.40 -36.30 8.14
C SER A 483 -0.96 -36.18 7.62
N ALA A 484 -0.44 -34.94 7.49
CA ALA A 484 0.93 -34.68 7.09
C ALA A 484 1.97 -35.24 8.07
N LEU A 485 1.72 -35.15 9.38
CA LEU A 485 2.56 -35.78 10.40
C LEU A 485 2.65 -37.30 10.20
N THR A 486 1.52 -37.94 9.92
CA THR A 486 1.44 -39.39 9.72
C THR A 486 2.22 -39.84 8.49
N VAL A 487 2.05 -39.13 7.37
CA VAL A 487 2.79 -39.40 6.13
C VAL A 487 4.30 -39.16 6.32
N ARG A 488 4.68 -38.05 6.96
CA ARG A 488 6.07 -37.75 7.30
C ARG A 488 6.70 -38.91 8.09
N ASP A 489 6.05 -39.39 9.14
CA ASP A 489 6.59 -40.45 9.99
C ASP A 489 6.73 -41.78 9.24
N ALA A 490 5.76 -42.09 8.37
CA ALA A 490 5.79 -43.29 7.52
C ALA A 490 6.89 -43.26 6.44
N ARG A 491 7.36 -42.07 6.04
CA ARG A 491 8.37 -41.88 4.98
C ARG A 491 9.70 -41.33 5.49
N LEU A 492 9.83 -41.15 6.81
CA LEU A 492 10.99 -40.49 7.42
C LEU A 492 12.33 -41.13 7.02
N ALA A 493 12.40 -42.46 7.05
CA ALA A 493 13.65 -43.18 6.74
C ALA A 493 14.11 -42.96 5.30
N GLU A 494 13.16 -42.90 4.35
CA GLU A 494 13.44 -42.61 2.95
C GLU A 494 13.89 -41.16 2.75
N LEU A 495 13.17 -40.21 3.36
CA LEU A 495 13.49 -38.78 3.25
C LEU A 495 14.85 -38.43 3.87
N MET A 496 15.17 -39.05 5.01
CA MET A 496 16.47 -38.88 5.68
C MET A 496 17.61 -39.60 4.97
N ALA A 497 17.33 -40.46 3.97
CA ALA A 497 18.37 -41.08 3.15
C ALA A 497 18.94 -40.10 2.10
N HIS A 498 18.25 -38.98 1.83
CA HIS A 498 18.78 -37.92 0.98
C HIS A 498 19.90 -37.17 1.71
N PRO A 499 21.13 -37.13 1.16
CA PRO A 499 22.29 -36.59 1.86
C PRO A 499 22.18 -35.10 2.18
N GLU A 500 21.38 -34.35 1.43
CA GLU A 500 21.13 -32.93 1.64
C GLU A 500 20.16 -32.65 2.80
N VAL A 501 19.32 -33.61 3.21
CA VAL A 501 18.27 -33.45 4.22
C VAL A 501 18.85 -33.63 5.63
N GLN A 502 18.72 -32.58 6.46
CA GLN A 502 19.15 -32.58 7.86
C GLN A 502 18.00 -32.92 8.82
N ALA A 503 16.79 -32.48 8.51
CA ALA A 503 15.58 -32.75 9.29
C ALA A 503 14.34 -32.77 8.39
N VAL A 504 13.29 -33.43 8.86
CA VAL A 504 11.98 -33.50 8.20
C VAL A 504 10.89 -33.10 9.18
N GLY A 505 10.10 -32.10 8.81
CA GLY A 505 9.03 -31.53 9.61
C GLY A 505 7.71 -31.43 8.86
N VAL A 506 6.77 -30.68 9.43
CA VAL A 506 5.50 -30.32 8.77
C VAL A 506 5.17 -28.86 9.05
N GLY A 507 4.40 -28.24 8.16
CA GLY A 507 3.99 -26.86 8.26
C GLY A 507 3.04 -26.49 7.13
N ALA A 508 2.78 -25.20 6.94
CA ALA A 508 1.97 -24.74 5.81
C ALA A 508 2.75 -24.82 4.50
N SER A 509 2.06 -25.06 3.38
CA SER A 509 2.59 -24.77 2.04
C SER A 509 2.51 -23.27 1.76
N TYR A 510 3.52 -22.75 1.07
CA TYR A 510 3.55 -21.40 0.50
C TYR A 510 3.01 -21.35 -0.92
N ASP A 511 3.00 -22.49 -1.61
CA ASP A 511 2.35 -22.63 -2.92
C ASP A 511 0.84 -22.83 -2.81
N ASN A 512 0.33 -23.34 -1.69
CA ASN A 512 -1.09 -23.39 -1.37
C ASN A 512 -1.31 -23.21 0.14
N SER A 513 -1.63 -21.98 0.55
CA SER A 513 -1.70 -21.59 1.97
C SER A 513 -2.73 -22.35 2.81
N ASN A 514 -3.68 -23.03 2.16
CA ASN A 514 -4.73 -23.80 2.83
C ASN A 514 -4.35 -25.27 3.03
N GLU A 515 -3.20 -25.71 2.51
CA GLU A 515 -2.74 -27.10 2.56
C GLU A 515 -1.47 -27.26 3.42
N PRO A 516 -1.31 -28.40 4.11
CA PRO A 516 -0.07 -28.73 4.78
C PRO A 516 1.02 -29.08 3.76
N ALA A 517 2.27 -28.91 4.18
CA ALA A 517 3.45 -29.39 3.48
C ALA A 517 4.34 -30.21 4.42
N ILE A 518 5.04 -31.19 3.85
CA ILE A 518 6.16 -31.87 4.50
C ILE A 518 7.40 -31.01 4.28
N LEU A 519 8.00 -30.54 5.37
CA LEU A 519 9.16 -29.65 5.31
C LEU A 519 10.43 -30.47 5.24
N LEU A 520 11.26 -30.18 4.25
CA LEU A 520 12.58 -30.75 4.05
C LEU A 520 13.60 -29.67 4.44
N PHE A 521 14.22 -29.80 5.61
CA PHE A 521 15.27 -28.90 6.08
C PHE A 521 16.59 -29.35 5.48
N VAL A 522 17.09 -28.60 4.50
CA VAL A 522 18.22 -29.01 3.66
C VAL A 522 19.43 -28.12 3.82
N THR A 523 20.59 -28.70 3.56
CA THR A 523 21.86 -27.98 3.55
C THR A 523 21.90 -26.97 2.39
N LYS A 524 22.13 -25.71 2.72
CA LYS A 524 22.23 -24.61 1.74
C LYS A 524 23.30 -24.91 0.68
N GLY A 525 22.95 -24.69 -0.59
CA GLY A 525 23.86 -24.86 -1.73
C GLY A 525 24.10 -26.30 -2.17
N GLN A 526 23.56 -27.31 -1.49
CA GLN A 526 23.59 -28.69 -1.99
C GLN A 526 22.58 -28.88 -3.14
N PRO A 527 22.91 -29.65 -4.19
CA PRO A 527 21.96 -30.04 -5.23
C PRO A 527 20.75 -30.79 -4.66
N ARG A 528 19.58 -30.59 -5.26
CA ARG A 528 18.30 -31.15 -4.78
C ARG A 528 17.46 -31.82 -5.86
N SER A 529 18.12 -32.26 -6.92
CA SER A 529 17.45 -32.75 -8.13
C SER A 529 16.57 -34.00 -7.92
N ASN A 530 16.69 -34.65 -6.77
CA ASN A 530 15.99 -35.90 -6.47
C ASN A 530 14.99 -35.77 -5.32
N LEU A 531 14.78 -34.57 -4.77
CA LEU A 531 13.77 -34.40 -3.72
C LEU A 531 12.36 -34.46 -4.34
N PRO A 532 11.46 -35.27 -3.78
CA PRO A 532 10.12 -35.41 -4.33
C PRO A 532 9.33 -34.11 -4.17
N ALA A 533 8.56 -33.72 -5.19
CA ALA A 533 7.69 -32.55 -5.14
C ALA A 533 6.44 -32.77 -4.26
N GLN A 534 6.06 -34.03 -4.06
CA GLN A 534 4.98 -34.46 -3.18
C GLN A 534 5.27 -35.86 -2.62
N ILE A 535 4.68 -36.20 -1.47
CA ILE A 535 4.79 -37.50 -0.81
C ILE A 535 3.38 -37.93 -0.41
N ASP A 536 2.92 -39.07 -0.92
CA ASP A 536 1.56 -39.60 -0.71
C ASP A 536 0.45 -38.53 -0.93
N GLY A 537 0.64 -37.64 -1.91
CA GLY A 537 -0.29 -36.55 -2.25
C GLY A 537 -0.14 -35.27 -1.41
N ILE A 538 0.83 -35.19 -0.51
CA ILE A 538 1.14 -33.99 0.28
C ILE A 538 2.34 -33.27 -0.32
N ARG A 539 2.22 -31.96 -0.53
CA ARG A 539 3.30 -31.09 -1.06
C ARG A 539 4.55 -31.16 -0.18
N THR A 540 5.74 -31.08 -0.78
CA THR A 540 6.97 -30.84 -0.02
C THR A 540 7.37 -29.38 -0.06
N ARG A 541 7.96 -28.87 1.03
CA ARG A 541 8.51 -27.52 1.14
C ARG A 541 9.96 -27.57 1.59
N ILE A 542 10.83 -26.91 0.86
CA ILE A 542 12.27 -26.91 1.07
C ILE A 542 12.65 -25.70 1.92
N VAL A 543 13.32 -25.94 3.04
CA VAL A 543 13.84 -24.90 3.93
C VAL A 543 15.36 -25.00 3.94
N GLU A 544 16.04 -23.98 3.40
CA GLU A 544 17.50 -23.98 3.32
C GLU A 544 18.15 -23.38 4.57
N GLY A 545 19.19 -24.06 5.07
CA GLY A 545 20.02 -23.56 6.17
C GLY A 545 21.43 -24.10 6.11
N THR A 546 22.38 -23.44 6.77
CA THR A 546 23.76 -23.94 6.89
C THR A 546 23.85 -25.07 7.90
N LEU A 547 23.25 -24.89 9.08
CA LEU A 547 23.12 -25.90 10.12
C LEU A 547 21.81 -25.66 10.88
N PHE A 548 20.99 -26.71 11.01
CA PHE A 548 19.79 -26.67 11.83
C PHE A 548 20.09 -27.17 13.26
N SER A 549 19.44 -26.58 14.26
CA SER A 549 19.63 -26.94 15.68
C SER A 549 19.09 -28.33 16.03
N GLN A 550 18.30 -28.93 15.14
CA GLN A 550 17.72 -30.26 15.29
C GLN A 550 17.90 -31.09 14.01
N ARG A 551 17.82 -32.42 14.14
CA ARG A 551 18.00 -33.40 13.05
C ARG A 551 16.96 -34.51 13.14
N GLY A 552 16.69 -35.16 12.01
CA GLY A 552 15.71 -36.25 11.93
C GLY A 552 14.27 -35.73 11.86
N ALA A 553 13.31 -36.47 12.42
CA ALA A 553 11.93 -35.99 12.51
C ALA A 553 11.81 -34.87 13.55
N VAL A 554 11.14 -33.79 13.17
CA VAL A 554 10.85 -32.66 14.07
C VAL A 554 9.35 -32.38 14.11
N THR A 555 8.86 -31.95 15.27
CA THR A 555 7.46 -31.54 15.49
C THR A 555 7.12 -30.26 14.69
N ALA A 556 5.84 -29.90 14.62
CA ALA A 556 5.42 -28.64 13.97
C ALA A 556 5.96 -27.39 14.68
N ALA A 557 6.05 -27.44 16.02
CA ALA A 557 6.62 -26.34 16.82
C ALA A 557 8.12 -26.20 16.56
N GLU A 558 8.84 -27.32 16.52
CA GLU A 558 10.25 -27.36 16.18
C GLU A 558 10.52 -26.93 14.73
N SER A 559 9.65 -27.35 13.80
CA SER A 559 9.69 -26.89 12.40
C SER A 559 9.62 -25.37 12.33
N THR A 560 8.70 -24.75 13.08
CA THR A 560 8.57 -23.29 13.16
C THR A 560 9.85 -22.64 13.70
N ALA A 561 10.44 -23.20 14.75
CA ALA A 561 11.69 -22.70 15.34
C ALA A 561 12.89 -22.82 14.38
N LEU A 562 12.98 -23.92 13.61
CA LEU A 562 14.01 -24.08 12.59
C LEU A 562 13.84 -23.08 11.44
N GLU A 563 12.60 -22.78 11.05
CA GLU A 563 12.31 -21.78 10.02
C GLU A 563 12.66 -20.34 10.43
N GLU A 564 12.60 -20.00 11.73
CA GLU A 564 13.01 -18.67 12.23
C GLU A 564 14.51 -18.40 12.02
N GLY A 565 15.33 -19.46 11.98
CA GLY A 565 16.76 -19.37 11.67
C GLY A 565 17.10 -19.42 10.17
N ALA A 566 16.11 -19.62 9.30
CA ALA A 566 16.30 -19.75 7.86
C ALA A 566 16.15 -18.40 7.13
N VAL A 567 16.51 -18.37 5.85
CA VAL A 567 16.27 -17.19 4.99
C VAL A 567 14.76 -17.01 4.84
N PRO A 568 14.20 -15.80 5.09
CA PRO A 568 12.77 -15.57 4.94
C PRO A 568 12.28 -15.89 3.52
N PRO A 569 11.09 -16.51 3.37
CA PRO A 569 10.55 -16.86 2.07
C PRO A 569 10.17 -15.62 1.27
N GLN A 570 10.48 -15.66 -0.02
CA GLN A 570 10.14 -14.63 -1.00
C GLN A 570 8.94 -15.08 -1.84
N LEU A 571 8.12 -14.12 -2.23
CA LEU A 571 6.95 -14.37 -3.06
C LEU A 571 7.36 -14.80 -4.48
N VAL A 572 8.53 -14.37 -4.96
CA VAL A 572 9.04 -14.72 -6.29
C VAL A 572 10.51 -15.10 -6.17
N TYR A 573 10.88 -16.22 -6.79
CA TYR A 573 12.26 -16.66 -6.95
C TYR A 573 12.64 -16.66 -8.43
N PRO A 574 13.91 -16.41 -8.78
CA PRO A 574 14.37 -16.64 -10.14
C PRO A 574 14.34 -18.14 -10.45
N ILE A 575 13.99 -18.48 -11.70
CA ILE A 575 14.00 -19.85 -12.22
C ILE A 575 14.86 -19.89 -13.48
N SER A 576 15.51 -21.02 -13.74
CA SER A 576 16.41 -21.17 -14.90
C SER A 576 15.63 -21.30 -16.22
N ASP A 577 16.29 -21.06 -17.35
CA ASP A 577 15.68 -21.26 -18.67
C ASP A 577 15.23 -22.71 -18.89
N ALA A 578 15.94 -23.69 -18.30
CA ALA A 578 15.56 -25.10 -18.36
C ALA A 578 14.27 -25.39 -17.59
N GLU A 579 14.09 -24.76 -16.42
CA GLU A 579 12.85 -24.83 -15.63
C GLU A 579 11.68 -24.21 -16.39
N VAL A 580 11.90 -23.03 -17.00
CA VAL A 580 10.90 -22.36 -17.83
C VAL A 580 10.53 -23.22 -19.04
N ALA A 581 11.50 -23.84 -19.71
CA ALA A 581 11.26 -24.71 -20.85
C ALA A 581 10.45 -25.96 -20.47
N ARG A 582 10.74 -26.58 -19.32
CA ARG A 582 9.92 -27.68 -18.79
C ARG A 582 8.50 -27.22 -18.48
N ALA A 583 8.36 -26.08 -17.80
CA ALA A 583 7.06 -25.55 -17.42
C ALA A 583 6.20 -25.18 -18.64
N LYS A 584 6.81 -24.70 -19.73
CA LYS A 584 6.12 -24.41 -21.01
C LYS A 584 5.40 -25.63 -21.59
N ILE A 585 6.00 -26.82 -21.48
CA ILE A 585 5.41 -28.05 -22.00
C ILE A 585 4.13 -28.38 -21.23
N VAL A 586 4.21 -28.35 -19.90
CA VAL A 586 3.05 -28.62 -19.03
C VAL A 586 1.99 -27.53 -19.18
N HIS A 587 2.38 -26.26 -19.21
CA HIS A 587 1.47 -25.13 -19.43
C HIS A 587 0.70 -25.27 -20.75
N ALA A 588 1.38 -25.57 -21.85
CA ALA A 588 0.75 -25.76 -23.15
C ALA A 588 -0.21 -26.96 -23.18
N ALA A 589 0.10 -28.03 -22.45
CA ALA A 589 -0.76 -29.22 -22.38
C ALA A 589 -2.04 -29.00 -21.55
N HIS A 590 -2.00 -28.14 -20.54
CA HIS A 590 -3.03 -28.09 -19.49
C HIS A 590 -3.83 -26.79 -19.41
N SER A 591 -3.31 -25.67 -19.90
CA SER A 591 -3.93 -24.35 -19.67
C SER A 591 -5.37 -24.26 -20.15
N ASP A 592 -5.69 -24.79 -21.33
CA ASP A 592 -7.04 -24.70 -21.92
C ASP A 592 -8.08 -25.52 -21.14
N GLU A 593 -7.68 -26.62 -20.51
CA GLU A 593 -8.56 -27.40 -19.65
C GLU A 593 -8.78 -26.66 -18.32
N TRP A 594 -7.70 -26.19 -17.70
CA TRP A 594 -7.76 -25.50 -16.42
C TRP A 594 -8.55 -24.19 -16.48
N MET A 595 -8.43 -23.43 -17.57
CA MET A 595 -9.21 -22.21 -17.80
C MET A 595 -10.74 -22.46 -17.88
N LYS A 596 -11.18 -23.71 -18.03
CA LYS A 596 -12.61 -24.08 -18.02
C LYS A 596 -13.11 -24.50 -16.64
N LYS A 597 -12.22 -24.72 -15.66
CA LYS A 597 -12.62 -25.15 -14.31
C LYS A 597 -13.23 -23.99 -13.52
N ALA A 598 -14.18 -24.31 -12.64
CA ALA A 598 -14.83 -23.33 -11.79
C ALA A 598 -13.81 -22.61 -10.91
N GLY A 599 -13.98 -21.29 -10.73
CA GLY A 599 -13.11 -20.45 -9.92
C GLY A 599 -11.76 -20.10 -10.54
N VAL A 600 -11.32 -20.78 -11.62
CA VAL A 600 -10.07 -20.45 -12.32
C VAL A 600 -10.28 -19.24 -13.23
N GLN A 601 -9.46 -18.21 -13.05
CA GLN A 601 -9.44 -17.01 -13.89
C GLN A 601 -8.15 -16.84 -14.69
N GLY A 602 -7.14 -17.66 -14.39
CA GLY A 602 -5.88 -17.63 -15.12
C GLY A 602 -4.99 -18.85 -14.87
N VAL A 603 -4.07 -19.11 -15.80
CA VAL A 603 -3.02 -20.13 -15.70
C VAL A 603 -1.73 -19.58 -16.28
N GLY A 604 -0.63 -19.61 -15.52
CA GLY A 604 0.66 -19.07 -15.95
C GLY A 604 1.85 -19.89 -15.45
N ILE A 605 3.05 -19.42 -15.75
CA ILE A 605 4.31 -20.04 -15.33
C ILE A 605 5.00 -19.10 -14.34
N GLY A 606 5.21 -19.59 -13.12
CA GLY A 606 5.90 -18.83 -12.06
C GLY A 606 6.94 -19.70 -11.36
N ALA A 607 7.47 -19.21 -10.25
CA ALA A 607 8.33 -19.98 -9.37
C ALA A 607 7.52 -20.62 -8.24
N SER A 608 7.94 -21.81 -7.80
CA SER A 608 7.48 -22.40 -6.55
C SER A 608 8.06 -21.61 -5.37
N ALA A 609 7.21 -21.21 -4.43
CA ALA A 609 7.63 -20.68 -3.14
C ALA A 609 7.98 -21.81 -2.16
N ASP A 610 7.48 -23.02 -2.39
CA ASP A 610 7.83 -24.21 -1.61
C ASP A 610 9.19 -24.78 -2.01
N ALA A 611 9.65 -24.60 -3.25
CA ALA A 611 10.93 -25.07 -3.73
C ALA A 611 11.65 -23.98 -4.53
N PRO A 612 12.40 -23.08 -3.83
CA PRO A 612 13.13 -21.99 -4.50
C PRO A 612 14.03 -22.50 -5.62
N GLY A 613 13.84 -21.94 -6.82
CA GLY A 613 14.56 -22.32 -8.04
C GLY A 613 13.80 -23.28 -8.96
N GLU A 614 12.71 -23.91 -8.49
CA GLU A 614 11.82 -24.72 -9.33
C GLU A 614 10.68 -23.89 -9.92
N ALA A 615 10.30 -24.19 -11.16
CA ALA A 615 9.10 -23.64 -11.77
C ALA A 615 7.82 -24.29 -11.22
N ALA A 616 6.73 -23.52 -11.25
CA ALA A 616 5.39 -23.98 -10.92
C ALA A 616 4.36 -23.51 -11.96
N LEU A 617 3.35 -24.35 -12.21
CA LEU A 617 2.13 -23.93 -12.89
C LEU A 617 1.29 -23.10 -11.92
N VAL A 618 1.20 -21.81 -12.17
CA VAL A 618 0.42 -20.88 -11.35
C VAL A 618 -1.04 -20.98 -11.78
N ILE A 619 -1.91 -21.31 -10.83
CA ILE A 619 -3.37 -21.32 -11.01
C ILE A 619 -3.94 -20.10 -10.30
N PHE A 620 -4.46 -19.15 -11.08
CA PHE A 620 -5.07 -17.94 -10.56
C PHE A 620 -6.54 -18.21 -10.28
N LEU A 621 -6.94 -18.04 -9.01
CA LEU A 621 -8.29 -18.32 -8.53
C LEU A 621 -9.01 -17.04 -8.14
N ILE A 622 -10.34 -17.04 -8.29
CA ILE A 622 -11.19 -15.94 -7.86
C ILE A 622 -11.54 -16.13 -6.39
N HIS A 623 -11.26 -15.12 -5.59
CA HIS A 623 -11.45 -15.17 -4.15
C HIS A 623 -12.90 -15.44 -3.77
N GLY A 624 -13.09 -16.41 -2.88
CA GLY A 624 -14.40 -16.81 -2.38
C GLY A 624 -15.29 -17.56 -3.38
N VAL A 625 -14.79 -17.89 -4.58
CA VAL A 625 -15.50 -18.75 -5.54
C VAL A 625 -15.07 -20.20 -5.33
N ALA A 626 -16.04 -21.09 -5.13
CA ALA A 626 -15.77 -22.51 -4.98
C ALA A 626 -15.08 -23.10 -6.22
N HIS A 627 -14.10 -23.96 -5.99
CA HIS A 627 -13.32 -24.65 -7.01
C HIS A 627 -12.91 -26.05 -6.52
N ASP A 628 -12.56 -26.94 -7.46
CA ASP A 628 -12.01 -28.25 -7.13
C ASP A 628 -10.62 -28.13 -6.48
N SER A 629 -10.19 -29.17 -5.76
CA SER A 629 -8.83 -29.22 -5.18
C SER A 629 -7.76 -29.11 -6.27
N ILE A 630 -6.73 -28.29 -6.01
CA ILE A 630 -5.61 -28.11 -6.94
C ILE A 630 -4.53 -29.15 -6.61
N PRO A 631 -4.23 -30.11 -7.50
CA PRO A 631 -3.24 -31.15 -7.22
C PRO A 631 -1.86 -30.53 -6.96
N PRO A 632 -1.05 -31.08 -6.03
CA PRO A 632 0.31 -30.58 -5.75
C PRO A 632 1.22 -30.47 -6.96
N VAL A 633 1.05 -31.41 -7.89
CA VAL A 633 1.91 -31.62 -9.06
C VAL A 633 1.05 -31.99 -10.26
N ILE A 634 1.34 -31.42 -11.43
CA ILE A 634 0.76 -31.77 -12.73
C ILE A 634 1.92 -32.12 -13.66
N ASP A 635 1.95 -33.35 -14.18
CA ASP A 635 3.01 -33.86 -15.06
C ASP A 635 4.44 -33.60 -14.55
N GLY A 636 4.65 -33.79 -13.24
CA GLY A 636 5.94 -33.57 -12.59
C GLY A 636 6.29 -32.10 -12.29
N LEU A 637 5.44 -31.14 -12.68
CA LEU A 637 5.59 -29.73 -12.35
C LEU A 637 4.74 -29.37 -11.14
N ARG A 638 5.32 -28.65 -10.17
CA ARG A 638 4.57 -28.15 -9.01
C ARG A 638 3.45 -27.22 -9.43
N THR A 639 2.36 -27.17 -8.67
CA THR A 639 1.33 -26.14 -8.84
C THR A 639 1.47 -25.07 -7.77
N ARG A 640 1.09 -23.84 -8.10
CA ARG A 640 1.02 -22.72 -7.16
C ARG A 640 -0.31 -22.02 -7.27
N VAL A 641 -1.01 -21.87 -6.16
CA VAL A 641 -2.30 -21.19 -6.07
C VAL A 641 -2.06 -19.70 -5.84
N ARG A 642 -2.74 -18.88 -6.65
CA ARG A 642 -2.76 -17.42 -6.51
C ARG A 642 -4.21 -16.94 -6.47
N GLU A 643 -4.75 -16.81 -5.27
CA GLU A 643 -6.13 -16.37 -5.07
C GLU A 643 -6.21 -14.84 -4.99
N SER A 644 -7.12 -14.23 -5.76
CA SER A 644 -7.32 -12.78 -5.79
C SER A 644 -8.73 -12.40 -6.23
N SER A 645 -9.05 -11.10 -6.23
CA SER A 645 -10.24 -10.61 -6.94
C SER A 645 -10.14 -10.89 -8.45
N ARG A 646 -11.26 -10.68 -9.16
CA ARG A 646 -11.27 -10.79 -10.63
C ARG A 646 -10.28 -9.81 -11.26
N PHE A 647 -9.58 -10.26 -12.31
CA PHE A 647 -8.84 -9.36 -13.18
C PHE A 647 -9.79 -8.39 -13.90
N ARG A 648 -9.52 -7.10 -13.80
CA ARG A 648 -10.36 -6.02 -14.33
C ARG A 648 -9.53 -4.95 -15.03
N ALA A 649 -10.15 -4.29 -16.00
CA ALA A 649 -9.65 -3.09 -16.66
C ALA A 649 -10.78 -2.04 -16.77
N GLY A 650 -10.47 -0.76 -16.53
CA GLY A 650 -11.46 0.30 -16.39
C GLY A 650 -12.07 0.38 -14.99
N PHE A 651 -13.16 1.14 -14.83
CA PHE A 651 -13.87 1.26 -13.56
C PHE A 651 -14.53 -0.08 -13.21
N GLY A 652 -14.10 -0.72 -12.11
CA GLY A 652 -14.89 -1.81 -11.52
C GLY A 652 -16.19 -1.25 -10.93
N ASP A 653 -17.20 -2.11 -10.73
CA ASP A 653 -18.45 -1.75 -10.04
C ASP A 653 -18.14 -1.13 -8.66
N ALA A 654 -17.99 0.19 -8.60
CA ALA A 654 -18.17 0.93 -7.37
C ALA A 654 -19.69 1.09 -7.23
N PRO A 655 -20.35 0.42 -6.26
CA PRO A 655 -21.66 0.92 -5.86
C PRO A 655 -21.45 2.39 -5.51
N ALA A 656 -22.30 3.26 -6.06
CA ALA A 656 -22.27 4.69 -5.80
C ALA A 656 -22.04 4.89 -4.30
N GLN A 657 -20.88 5.42 -3.92
CA GLN A 657 -20.65 5.86 -2.56
C GLN A 657 -21.67 6.96 -2.33
N ASN A 658 -22.79 6.61 -1.68
CA ASN A 658 -23.66 7.59 -1.07
C ASN A 658 -22.76 8.33 -0.09
N GLY A 659 -22.26 9.49 -0.50
CA GLY A 659 -21.55 10.39 0.39
C GLY A 659 -22.43 10.55 1.61
N CYS A 660 -21.89 10.27 2.79
CA CYS A 660 -22.56 10.60 4.04
C CYS A 660 -22.90 12.09 3.97
N SER A 661 -24.17 12.41 3.68
CA SER A 661 -24.64 13.78 3.75
C SER A 661 -24.58 14.17 5.22
N MET A 662 -23.58 14.96 5.58
CA MET A 662 -23.60 15.69 6.84
C MET A 662 -24.91 16.50 6.86
N PRO A 663 -25.80 16.34 7.85
CA PRO A 663 -26.99 17.14 7.92
C PRO A 663 -26.57 18.61 8.00
N ALA A 664 -26.95 19.40 7.00
CA ALA A 664 -26.76 20.84 7.04
C ALA A 664 -27.39 21.37 8.34
N ALA A 665 -26.62 22.14 9.10
CA ALA A 665 -27.07 22.77 10.33
C ALA A 665 -28.39 23.51 10.06
N ARG A 666 -29.48 22.99 10.64
CA ARG A 666 -30.84 23.52 10.45
C ARG A 666 -30.90 24.90 11.11
N LYS A 667 -30.68 25.96 10.34
CA LYS A 667 -31.05 27.33 10.72
C LYS A 667 -32.57 27.47 10.61
N THR A 668 -33.29 27.07 11.65
CA THR A 668 -34.70 27.45 11.85
C THR A 668 -34.81 28.22 13.16
N PRO A 669 -35.32 29.46 13.16
CA PRO A 669 -35.64 30.19 14.39
C PRO A 669 -36.79 29.51 15.15
N PRO A 670 -36.89 29.67 16.47
CA PRO A 670 -37.92 29.00 17.27
C PRO A 670 -39.31 29.54 16.91
N ARG A 671 -40.22 28.62 16.57
CA ARG A 671 -41.63 28.91 16.33
C ARG A 671 -42.36 28.90 17.69
N VAL A 672 -42.99 30.03 18.02
CA VAL A 672 -43.81 30.19 19.23
C VAL A 672 -45.02 29.27 19.15
N SER A 673 -45.23 28.43 20.17
CA SER A 673 -46.40 27.55 20.28
C SER A 673 -47.58 28.31 20.87
N ASN A 674 -48.61 28.59 20.06
CA ASN A 674 -49.93 28.94 20.58
C ASN A 674 -50.74 27.66 20.77
N SER A 675 -50.89 27.25 22.03
CA SER A 675 -51.84 26.23 22.47
C SER A 675 -53.26 26.82 22.52
N ARG A 676 -54.21 26.20 21.83
CA ARG A 676 -55.64 26.30 22.17
C ARG A 676 -56.22 24.88 22.28
N PRO A 677 -56.94 24.52 23.35
CA PRO A 677 -57.39 23.15 23.59
C PRO A 677 -58.78 22.86 22.98
N LYS A 678 -58.92 21.61 22.50
CA LYS A 678 -60.06 20.64 22.48
C LYS A 678 -61.52 21.14 22.32
N PRO A 679 -62.40 20.36 21.66
CA PRO A 679 -62.79 19.00 22.07
C PRO A 679 -61.98 17.85 21.48
#